data_AF-A0A1Q7CX08-F1
#
_entry.id   AF-A0A1Q7CX08-F1
#
_cell.length_a   1.000
_cell.length_b   1.000
_cell.length_c   1.000
_cell.angle_alpha   90.00
_cell.angle_beta   90.00
_cell.angle_gamma   90.00
#
_symmetry.space_group_name_H-M   'P 1'
#
loop_
_entity.id
_entity.type
_entity.pdbx_description
1 polymer ?
#
loop_
_entity_poly.entity_id
_entity_poly.type
_entity_poly.pdbx_seq_one_letter_code
_entity_poly.pdbx_strand_id
1 'polypeptide(L)'
;MQSLQRLLSDFRSRPKRHLGLAFLAVANQLSIAVLAASPTVLAVPALNATQSACSIEGCLNPIAVEDDSHLVLPAGSQQCRDSGPAAACAGGATPADKVPGTPSLPEGQTACASSDAKPVPTTPASCSEALPAPAVPGGSGADPAPQVAPSVPVASLGSRVPSHLSLTATADTVRAGKPAVLAATSSTSVTGTALAIEIFDQTSGTLIAACGQGNQCSVAYNATSGVHDFAAYVAPPGASLPDSATSVASNHVDVGWLDSSITSSNAFLGQGQAVTLTATSSVDVHGTGRWLEIYDLTAGSRITYCTHGTSCTTTVKETTGGVHKIVGYVTGKPEAVSDPIFVTWLDVRLSATSIGPKAGGTVYLTATTNADLGTTPWVVGIYDDKGHLVDHACKTGTTCNVQTWMAGGTAPKYTAVIGALPESKPSTNRNGSGPVSAATPALVDVQAKSSPIEPAHILWGVDSCKAFTGDPTGQELFAAVAKHLGTPDFWGRYLTNTVCPGISGNEVALAARYHMGILPIYNDYNCSAVAYYGTGRQYAAEAVAAAQRIGIPRGRVLAIDIEPPGGACPGAGAVDSGFIEGWYDGVNQSGYVPVYYGNGTRGSEFAGAWCAAVAALPNIATGSSLWSFQPSLSGRFDKDTAPGYSPYNPGCAGSMQAWQYVLSAGNSIDVDQDEALSSLALWYP
;
A
#
# COMPACT_ATOMS: atom_id res chain seq x y z
N MET A 1 -55.25 27.98 54.36
CA MET A 1 -54.77 28.14 55.76
C MET A 1 -53.30 28.48 55.69
N GLN A 2 -52.92 29.65 56.22
CA GLN A 2 -51.60 30.10 56.74
C GLN A 2 -50.34 29.56 56.01
N SER A 3 -49.37 30.35 55.54
CA SER A 3 -48.98 31.73 55.83
C SER A 3 -47.76 32.05 54.93
N LEU A 4 -47.72 33.27 54.39
CA LEU A 4 -46.56 34.17 54.21
C LEU A 4 -45.26 33.65 53.57
N GLN A 5 -44.90 34.18 52.38
CA GLN A 5 -44.00 35.34 52.15
C GLN A 5 -42.50 34.94 52.08
N ARG A 6 -41.88 34.98 50.90
CA ARG A 6 -41.35 36.14 50.15
C ARG A 6 -39.90 36.53 50.54
N LEU A 7 -39.05 36.41 49.52
CA LEU A 7 -38.09 37.40 49.01
C LEU A 7 -36.85 37.83 49.83
N LEU A 8 -35.72 37.73 49.09
CA LEU A 8 -34.63 38.70 48.92
C LEU A 8 -33.44 38.72 49.90
N SER A 9 -32.31 38.35 49.30
CA SER A 9 -31.10 39.17 49.11
C SER A 9 -30.15 39.49 50.26
N ASP A 10 -28.87 39.25 49.92
CA ASP A 10 -27.66 39.96 50.32
C ASP A 10 -27.31 40.04 51.81
N PHE A 11 -26.14 39.50 52.17
CA PHE A 11 -24.98 40.35 52.49
C PHE A 11 -23.70 39.53 52.71
N ARG A 12 -22.63 40.03 52.10
CA ARG A 12 -21.22 39.72 52.38
C ARG A 12 -20.91 39.71 53.88
N SER A 13 -20.10 38.76 54.35
CA SER A 13 -18.76 39.07 54.90
C SER A 13 -18.03 37.85 55.50
N ARG A 14 -16.76 37.76 55.08
CA ARG A 14 -15.58 36.96 55.49
C ARG A 14 -15.40 36.87 57.05
N PRO A 15 -14.44 36.08 57.65
CA PRO A 15 -13.07 35.92 57.12
C PRO A 15 -12.12 34.77 57.62
N LYS A 16 -10.89 34.80 57.04
CA LYS A 16 -9.57 34.28 57.51
C LYS A 16 -9.31 32.76 57.35
N ARG A 17 -8.12 32.28 56.97
CA ARG A 17 -6.81 32.87 56.60
C ARG A 17 -5.94 31.80 55.93
N HIS A 18 -4.99 32.30 55.15
CA HIS A 18 -3.92 31.69 54.36
C HIS A 18 -2.99 30.67 55.04
N LEU A 19 -2.54 29.67 54.25
CA LEU A 19 -1.16 29.19 54.01
C LEU A 19 -1.29 27.93 53.13
N GLY A 20 -0.49 27.58 52.13
CA GLY A 20 0.73 28.08 51.51
C GLY A 20 1.03 27.14 50.33
N LEU A 21 1.68 27.65 49.29
CA LEU A 21 2.02 26.91 48.07
C LEU A 21 2.88 25.66 48.34
N ALA A 22 2.62 24.59 47.58
CA ALA A 22 3.62 23.61 47.20
C ALA A 22 3.46 23.33 45.69
N PHE A 23 4.40 23.86 44.90
CA PHE A 23 4.63 23.47 43.51
C PHE A 23 5.24 22.07 43.51
N LEU A 24 4.59 21.11 42.85
CA LEU A 24 5.21 19.85 42.42
C LEU A 24 5.41 19.94 40.91
N ALA A 25 6.62 20.32 40.52
CA ALA A 25 7.14 20.14 39.18
C ALA A 25 7.50 18.66 39.01
N VAL A 26 6.74 17.93 38.21
CA VAL A 26 7.17 16.63 37.70
C VAL A 26 7.91 16.89 36.39
N ALA A 27 9.24 16.90 36.48
CA ALA A 27 10.13 16.85 35.34
C ALA A 27 10.03 15.46 34.70
N ASN A 28 9.56 15.39 33.45
CA ASN A 28 9.65 14.18 32.66
C ASN A 28 10.99 14.22 31.91
N GLN A 29 11.92 13.35 32.30
CA GLN A 29 13.26 13.27 31.74
C GLN A 29 13.20 12.71 30.30
N LEU A 30 13.62 13.53 29.34
CA LEU A 30 14.03 13.09 28.01
C LEU A 30 15.33 12.28 28.13
N SER A 31 15.22 10.96 28.10
CA SER A 31 16.34 10.09 27.77
C SER A 31 16.40 9.95 26.25
N ILE A 32 17.45 10.51 25.65
CA ILE A 32 17.80 10.29 24.25
C ILE A 32 18.34 8.87 24.15
N ALA A 33 17.48 7.92 23.76
CA ALA A 33 17.91 6.64 23.23
C ALA A 33 18.09 6.81 21.71
N VAL A 34 19.33 6.82 21.26
CA VAL A 34 19.67 6.66 19.84
C VAL A 34 19.31 5.21 19.47
N LEU A 35 18.09 5.00 18.98
CA LEU A 35 17.75 3.76 18.28
C LEU A 35 18.32 3.86 16.86
N ALA A 36 19.38 3.10 16.62
CA ALA A 36 19.78 2.75 15.27
C ALA A 36 18.59 2.07 14.57
N ALA A 37 18.08 2.70 13.52
CA ALA A 37 17.04 2.14 12.67
C ALA A 37 17.57 0.86 12.02
N SER A 38 17.16 -0.28 12.57
CA SER A 38 17.21 -1.56 11.86
C SER A 38 16.05 -1.56 10.86
N PRO A 39 16.21 -2.06 9.62
CA PRO A 39 15.09 -2.20 8.71
C PRO A 39 14.10 -3.18 9.34
N THR A 40 12.95 -2.67 9.76
CA THR A 40 11.81 -3.48 10.19
C THR A 40 11.33 -4.25 8.99
N VAL A 41 11.69 -5.54 8.93
CA VAL A 41 11.01 -6.54 8.12
C VAL A 41 9.55 -6.53 8.59
N LEU A 42 8.64 -6.09 7.72
CA LEU A 42 7.21 -6.24 7.94
C LEU A 42 6.94 -7.73 8.18
N ALA A 43 6.59 -8.10 9.41
CA ALA A 43 6.16 -9.43 9.74
C ALA A 43 4.85 -9.70 8.99
N VAL A 44 4.90 -10.57 7.99
CA VAL A 44 3.72 -11.13 7.33
C VAL A 44 2.93 -11.92 8.38
N PRO A 45 1.62 -11.69 8.55
CA PRO A 45 0.84 -12.44 9.53
C PRO A 45 0.83 -13.92 9.16
N ALA A 46 1.00 -14.79 10.17
CA ALA A 46 0.89 -16.23 10.00
C ALA A 46 -0.51 -16.59 9.50
N LEU A 47 -0.62 -17.07 8.26
CA LEU A 47 -1.88 -17.49 7.65
C LEU A 47 -2.25 -18.89 8.13
N ASN A 48 -3.44 -19.00 8.73
CA ASN A 48 -4.07 -20.28 9.07
C ASN A 48 -4.44 -21.04 7.79
N ALA A 49 -3.98 -22.30 7.71
CA ALA A 49 -4.30 -23.23 6.65
C ALA A 49 -5.73 -23.78 6.78
N THR A 50 -6.77 -23.00 6.52
CA THR A 50 -8.13 -23.53 6.29
C THR A 50 -8.99 -22.56 5.47
N GLN A 51 -9.13 -22.79 4.17
CA GLN A 51 -10.39 -22.70 3.42
C GLN A 51 -10.18 -23.19 1.99
N SER A 52 -10.23 -24.52 1.83
CA SER A 52 -10.46 -25.14 0.53
C SER A 52 -11.94 -24.99 0.20
N ALA A 53 -12.29 -24.13 -0.76
CA ALA A 53 -13.63 -24.07 -1.32
C ALA A 53 -13.66 -24.80 -2.67
N CYS A 54 -13.90 -26.12 -2.62
CA CYS A 54 -14.62 -26.86 -3.67
C CYS A 54 -15.00 -28.25 -3.15
N SER A 55 -16.28 -28.44 -2.85
CA SER A 55 -16.90 -29.74 -2.60
C SER A 55 -17.22 -30.40 -3.94
N ILE A 56 -16.84 -31.67 -4.08
CA ILE A 56 -16.93 -32.46 -5.31
C ILE A 56 -18.38 -32.86 -5.58
N GLU A 57 -19.23 -31.96 -6.07
CA GLU A 57 -20.55 -32.33 -6.64
C GLU A 57 -21.22 -31.26 -7.54
N GLY A 58 -20.60 -30.08 -7.74
CA GLY A 58 -21.23 -28.95 -8.44
C GLY A 58 -20.81 -28.69 -9.89
N CYS A 59 -19.91 -29.46 -10.49
CA CYS A 59 -19.33 -29.13 -11.81
C CYS A 59 -19.85 -30.04 -12.94
N LEU A 60 -21.14 -29.93 -13.27
CA LEU A 60 -21.69 -30.41 -14.54
C LEU A 60 -22.74 -29.43 -15.06
N ASN A 61 -22.29 -28.31 -15.63
CA ASN A 61 -22.95 -27.62 -16.73
C ASN A 61 -21.98 -26.61 -17.36
N PRO A 62 -21.69 -26.68 -18.67
CA PRO A 62 -20.87 -25.68 -19.35
C PRO A 62 -21.75 -24.48 -19.71
N ILE A 63 -21.76 -23.47 -18.85
CA ILE A 63 -22.11 -22.11 -19.26
C ILE A 63 -20.81 -21.48 -19.73
N ALA A 64 -20.76 -21.01 -20.98
CA ALA A 64 -19.64 -20.26 -21.50
C ALA A 64 -19.47 -18.97 -20.66
N VAL A 65 -18.44 -18.95 -19.82
CA VAL A 65 -17.98 -17.77 -19.08
C VAL A 65 -16.90 -17.12 -19.93
N GLU A 66 -17.06 -15.84 -20.26
CA GLU A 66 -15.98 -15.04 -20.85
C GLU A 66 -14.75 -15.10 -19.92
N ASP A 67 -13.59 -15.38 -20.52
CA ASP A 67 -12.30 -15.62 -19.88
C ASP A 67 -11.73 -14.32 -19.26
N ASP A 68 -12.31 -13.89 -18.15
CA ASP A 68 -11.96 -12.67 -17.40
C ASP A 68 -11.11 -13.00 -16.15
N SER A 69 -10.25 -14.03 -16.25
CA SER A 69 -9.35 -14.37 -15.16
C SER A 69 -8.15 -13.42 -15.11
N HIS A 70 -8.01 -12.71 -13.99
CA HIS A 70 -6.86 -11.87 -13.67
C HIS A 70 -5.50 -12.61 -13.79
N LEU A 71 -5.52 -13.94 -13.68
CA LEU A 71 -4.37 -14.82 -13.76
C LEU A 71 -4.53 -15.79 -14.93
N VAL A 72 -3.45 -15.98 -15.70
CA VAL A 72 -3.41 -16.85 -16.88
C VAL A 72 -2.12 -17.66 -16.87
N LEU A 73 -2.17 -18.91 -17.36
CA LEU A 73 -0.96 -19.70 -17.54
C LEU A 73 -0.06 -19.08 -18.61
N PRO A 74 1.27 -19.02 -18.38
CA PRO A 74 2.20 -18.59 -19.42
C PRO A 74 2.05 -19.43 -20.69
N ALA A 75 2.22 -18.80 -21.85
CA ALA A 75 2.06 -19.46 -23.14
C ALA A 75 3.00 -20.68 -23.25
N GLY A 76 2.44 -21.84 -23.61
CA GLY A 76 3.19 -23.10 -23.75
C GLY A 76 3.43 -23.84 -22.43
N SER A 77 3.00 -23.30 -21.29
CA SER A 77 3.11 -23.96 -19.98
C SER A 77 1.87 -24.78 -19.64
N GLN A 78 2.03 -25.73 -18.73
CA GLN A 78 0.94 -26.51 -18.16
C GLN A 78 0.70 -26.12 -16.70
N GLN A 79 -0.54 -26.27 -16.25
CA GLN A 79 -0.89 -26.09 -14.84
C GLN A 79 -0.05 -27.02 -13.98
N CYS A 80 0.63 -26.44 -13.01
CA CYS A 80 1.37 -27.16 -12.01
C CYS A 80 0.39 -27.88 -11.08
N ARG A 81 0.59 -29.19 -10.94
CA ARG A 81 -0.26 -30.03 -10.10
C ARG A 81 -0.12 -29.63 -8.63
N ASP A 82 -1.22 -29.71 -7.89
CA ASP A 82 -1.27 -29.45 -6.45
C ASP A 82 -0.68 -28.08 -6.07
N SER A 83 -0.82 -27.09 -6.95
CA SER A 83 -0.27 -25.74 -6.85
C SER A 83 -1.36 -24.68 -7.07
N GLY A 84 -1.00 -23.41 -6.90
CA GLY A 84 -1.92 -22.28 -7.06
C GLY A 84 -2.49 -22.15 -8.49
N PRO A 85 -3.57 -21.36 -8.66
CA PRO A 85 -4.17 -21.13 -9.96
C PRO A 85 -3.16 -20.51 -10.93
N ALA A 86 -3.19 -20.96 -12.18
CA ALA A 86 -2.32 -20.48 -13.25
C ALA A 86 -0.82 -20.50 -12.94
N ALA A 87 -0.40 -21.42 -12.06
CA ALA A 87 1.00 -21.65 -11.73
C ALA A 87 1.61 -22.65 -12.72
N ALA A 88 2.79 -22.36 -13.24
CA ALA A 88 3.63 -23.29 -13.98
C ALA A 88 4.91 -23.55 -13.19
N CYS A 89 5.21 -24.82 -12.93
CA CYS A 89 6.40 -25.24 -12.21
C CYS A 89 7.47 -25.73 -13.18
N ALA A 90 8.71 -25.37 -12.92
CA ALA A 90 9.87 -25.97 -13.55
C ALA A 90 10.90 -26.35 -12.48
N GLY A 91 11.65 -27.43 -12.72
CA GLY A 91 12.67 -27.93 -11.81
C GLY A 91 13.90 -28.42 -12.56
N GLY A 92 15.05 -28.32 -11.90
CA GLY A 92 16.31 -28.84 -12.41
C GLY A 92 17.48 -28.32 -11.57
N ALA A 93 18.44 -29.20 -11.29
CA ALA A 93 19.71 -28.81 -10.69
C ALA A 93 20.47 -27.91 -11.68
N THR A 94 20.87 -26.73 -11.21
CA THR A 94 21.67 -25.79 -11.99
C THR A 94 23.16 -26.08 -11.79
N PRO A 95 24.04 -25.71 -12.75
CA PRO A 95 25.48 -25.82 -12.54
C PRO A 95 26.00 -25.06 -11.31
N ALA A 96 25.26 -24.03 -10.85
CA ALA A 96 25.58 -23.27 -9.65
C ALA A 96 25.50 -24.13 -8.37
N ASP A 97 24.62 -25.15 -8.37
CA ASP A 97 24.43 -26.05 -7.22
C ASP A 97 25.61 -27.01 -6.99
N LYS A 98 26.60 -27.01 -7.90
CA LYS A 98 27.84 -27.81 -7.77
C LYS A 98 29.04 -26.98 -7.34
N VAL A 99 28.89 -25.67 -7.19
CA VAL A 99 29.99 -24.79 -6.77
C VAL A 99 30.27 -25.07 -5.29
N PRO A 100 31.50 -25.48 -4.92
CA PRO A 100 31.84 -25.69 -3.52
C PRO A 100 31.61 -24.42 -2.71
N GLY A 101 31.01 -24.59 -1.53
CA GLY A 101 30.94 -23.57 -0.49
C GLY A 101 32.30 -23.33 0.16
N THR A 102 32.30 -22.39 1.11
CA THR A 102 33.50 -22.00 1.85
C THR A 102 33.48 -22.62 3.24
N PRO A 103 34.44 -23.50 3.60
CA PRO A 103 34.60 -23.97 4.97
C PRO A 103 35.24 -22.89 5.84
N SER A 104 34.85 -22.84 7.10
CA SER A 104 35.37 -21.93 8.11
C SER A 104 35.35 -22.57 9.50
N LEU A 105 36.05 -21.95 10.45
CA LEU A 105 36.10 -22.43 11.82
C LEU A 105 34.75 -22.18 12.50
N PRO A 106 34.14 -23.19 13.15
CA PRO A 106 32.92 -22.99 13.92
C PRO A 106 33.09 -21.87 14.96
N GLU A 107 32.05 -21.04 15.11
CA GLU A 107 32.08 -19.89 16.01
C GLU A 107 32.43 -20.33 17.45
N GLY A 108 33.37 -19.63 18.09
CA GLY A 108 33.81 -19.92 19.45
C GLY A 108 34.72 -21.14 19.60
N GLN A 109 35.10 -21.82 18.52
CA GLN A 109 36.02 -22.95 18.55
C GLN A 109 37.44 -22.55 18.11
N THR A 110 38.41 -23.41 18.41
CA THR A 110 39.81 -23.27 18.02
C THR A 110 40.18 -24.30 16.97
N ALA A 111 41.05 -23.92 16.03
CA ALA A 111 41.50 -24.81 14.98
C ALA A 111 42.26 -26.02 15.57
N CYS A 112 42.12 -27.18 14.93
CA CYS A 112 42.88 -28.38 15.28
C CYS A 112 44.39 -28.11 15.23
N ALA A 113 45.10 -28.56 16.25
CA ALA A 113 46.56 -28.49 16.23
C ALA A 113 47.12 -29.44 15.15
N SER A 114 48.08 -28.96 14.36
CA SER A 114 48.84 -29.79 13.42
C SER A 114 49.95 -30.55 14.16
N SER A 115 50.23 -31.79 13.72
CA SER A 115 51.34 -32.60 14.23
C SER A 115 52.21 -33.06 13.07
N ASP A 116 53.52 -32.83 13.17
CA ASP A 116 54.50 -33.24 12.14
C ASP A 116 54.54 -34.78 11.96
N ALA A 117 54.10 -35.53 12.97
CA ALA A 117 54.02 -36.99 12.91
C ALA A 117 52.83 -37.50 12.08
N LYS A 118 51.86 -36.63 11.77
CA LYS A 118 50.63 -36.95 11.02
C LYS A 118 50.21 -35.73 10.19
N PRO A 119 50.83 -35.51 9.03
CA PRO A 119 50.50 -34.39 8.16
C PRO A 119 49.08 -34.57 7.60
N VAL A 120 48.14 -33.78 8.13
CA VAL A 120 46.77 -33.67 7.59
C VAL A 120 46.67 -32.44 6.68
N PRO A 121 45.83 -32.46 5.63
CA PRO A 121 45.54 -31.27 4.85
C PRO A 121 45.10 -30.10 5.75
N THR A 122 45.61 -28.90 5.49
CA THR A 122 45.25 -27.71 6.29
C THR A 122 43.80 -27.32 5.98
N THR A 123 42.93 -27.45 6.98
CA THR A 123 41.50 -27.09 6.89
C THR A 123 41.13 -26.27 8.13
N PRO A 124 40.04 -25.47 8.07
CA PRO A 124 39.59 -24.67 9.21
C PRO A 124 38.79 -25.47 10.24
N ALA A 125 39.09 -26.77 10.42
CA ALA A 125 38.35 -27.66 11.29
C ALA A 125 38.76 -27.51 12.77
N SER A 126 37.85 -27.85 13.67
CA SER A 126 38.07 -27.95 15.11
C SER A 126 37.96 -29.40 15.60
N CYS A 127 38.77 -29.74 16.60
CA CYS A 127 38.92 -31.10 17.12
C CYS A 127 38.57 -31.12 18.60
N SER A 128 37.79 -32.10 19.04
CA SER A 128 37.45 -32.30 20.44
C SER A 128 37.40 -33.77 20.82
N GLU A 129 37.39 -34.04 22.12
CA GLU A 129 37.10 -35.36 22.69
C GLU A 129 35.64 -35.34 23.18
N ALA A 130 34.73 -35.82 22.34
CA ALA A 130 33.31 -35.96 22.65
C ALA A 130 33.05 -37.31 23.34
N LEU A 131 32.29 -37.32 24.43
CA LEU A 131 31.83 -38.56 25.05
C LEU A 131 30.88 -39.29 24.08
N PRO A 132 31.09 -40.58 23.76
CA PRO A 132 30.17 -41.33 22.91
C PRO A 132 28.77 -41.34 23.53
N ALA A 133 27.74 -41.01 22.75
CA ALA A 133 26.37 -41.21 23.19
C ALA A 133 26.12 -42.72 23.40
N PRO A 134 25.43 -43.14 24.47
CA PRO A 134 25.11 -44.55 24.67
C PRO A 134 24.23 -45.03 23.51
N ALA A 135 24.65 -46.10 22.84
CA ALA A 135 23.81 -46.77 21.85
C ALA A 135 22.54 -47.26 22.56
N VAL A 136 21.37 -46.71 22.20
CA VAL A 136 20.07 -47.16 22.72
C VAL A 136 19.64 -48.37 21.88
N PRO A 137 19.56 -49.58 22.45
CA PRO A 137 18.82 -50.66 21.80
C PRO A 137 17.33 -50.42 22.09
N GLY A 138 16.49 -50.54 21.06
CA GLY A 138 15.05 -50.44 21.22
C GLY A 138 14.50 -51.48 22.21
N GLY A 139 13.60 -51.05 23.10
CA GLY A 139 12.73 -51.95 23.87
C GLY A 139 12.61 -51.68 25.38
N SER A 140 11.48 -51.06 25.75
CA SER A 140 10.74 -51.11 27.03
C SER A 140 11.45 -50.80 28.37
N GLY A 141 10.82 -49.88 29.12
CA GLY A 141 11.17 -49.34 30.42
C GLY A 141 11.75 -50.28 31.48
N ALA A 142 12.82 -49.81 32.11
CA ALA A 142 13.16 -50.00 33.52
C ALA A 142 14.14 -48.90 33.96
N ASP A 143 14.10 -48.55 35.25
CA ASP A 143 14.81 -47.45 35.93
C ASP A 143 16.32 -47.31 35.65
N PRO A 144 16.90 -46.10 35.84
CA PRO A 144 18.33 -45.85 35.60
C PRO A 144 19.20 -46.54 36.67
N ALA A 145 20.03 -47.49 36.23
CA ALA A 145 21.09 -48.06 37.06
C ALA A 145 22.23 -47.04 37.29
N PRO A 146 22.92 -47.08 38.45
CA PRO A 146 23.99 -46.14 38.76
C PRO A 146 25.20 -46.35 37.85
N GLN A 147 25.72 -45.25 37.31
CA GLN A 147 26.92 -45.26 36.47
C GLN A 147 28.16 -45.62 37.29
N VAL A 148 28.75 -46.77 36.98
CA VAL A 148 30.08 -47.15 37.46
C VAL A 148 31.11 -46.59 36.48
N ALA A 149 31.89 -45.59 36.91
CA ALA A 149 33.04 -45.12 36.16
C ALA A 149 34.08 -46.26 36.07
N PRO A 150 34.64 -46.57 34.89
CA PRO A 150 35.69 -47.58 34.79
C PRO A 150 36.97 -47.09 35.50
N SER A 151 37.46 -47.87 36.46
CA SER A 151 38.63 -47.57 37.30
C SER A 151 39.98 -47.74 36.58
N VAL A 152 40.01 -47.72 35.25
CA VAL A 152 41.23 -47.92 34.45
C VAL A 152 41.35 -46.80 33.41
N PRO A 153 42.48 -46.06 33.35
CA PRO A 153 42.73 -45.14 32.26
C PRO A 153 42.73 -45.89 30.92
N VAL A 154 41.89 -45.46 29.98
CA VAL A 154 41.76 -46.01 28.62
C VAL A 154 43.08 -45.98 27.82
N ALA A 155 44.11 -45.30 28.31
CA ALA A 155 45.48 -45.33 27.78
C ALA A 155 46.17 -46.71 27.85
N SER A 156 45.58 -47.70 28.56
CA SER A 156 46.17 -49.05 28.75
C SER A 156 45.57 -50.14 27.85
N LEU A 157 44.58 -49.82 27.01
CA LEU A 157 44.07 -50.69 25.95
C LEU A 157 44.62 -50.19 24.62
N GLY A 158 45.47 -50.97 23.96
CA GLY A 158 46.14 -50.58 22.71
C GLY A 158 45.20 -49.97 21.66
N SER A 159 45.77 -49.11 20.80
CA SER A 159 45.09 -48.36 19.73
C SER A 159 44.07 -49.21 18.98
N ARG A 160 42.79 -49.03 19.30
CA ARG A 160 41.67 -49.71 18.65
C ARG A 160 41.21 -48.86 17.47
N VAL A 161 41.28 -49.46 16.28
CA VAL A 161 40.79 -48.81 15.04
C VAL A 161 39.31 -48.46 15.21
N PRO A 162 38.88 -47.22 14.87
CA PRO A 162 37.48 -46.85 14.88
C PRO A 162 36.63 -47.83 14.08
N SER A 163 35.47 -48.22 14.61
CA SER A 163 34.55 -49.15 13.95
C SER A 163 33.22 -48.50 13.54
N HIS A 164 33.00 -47.25 13.92
CA HIS A 164 31.77 -46.51 13.64
C HIS A 164 32.07 -45.01 13.57
N LEU A 165 31.43 -44.33 12.61
CA LEU A 165 31.50 -42.89 12.40
C LEU A 165 30.09 -42.38 12.11
N SER A 166 29.72 -41.27 12.74
CA SER A 166 28.45 -40.59 12.45
C SER A 166 28.70 -39.13 12.09
N LEU A 167 27.98 -38.61 11.11
CA LEU A 167 28.01 -37.21 10.73
C LEU A 167 26.65 -36.57 11.05
N THR A 168 26.69 -35.39 11.67
CA THR A 168 25.51 -34.57 11.93
C THR A 168 25.70 -33.15 11.40
N ALA A 169 24.61 -32.48 11.06
CA ALA A 169 24.57 -31.05 10.76
C ALA A 169 23.69 -30.33 11.79
N THR A 170 23.98 -29.05 12.03
CA THR A 170 23.13 -28.20 12.88
C THR A 170 21.77 -27.87 12.27
N ALA A 171 21.63 -28.01 10.94
CA ALA A 171 20.40 -27.80 10.21
C ALA A 171 20.44 -28.58 8.88
N ASP A 172 19.27 -29.00 8.41
CA ASP A 172 19.02 -29.57 7.08
C ASP A 172 18.82 -28.48 6.01
N THR A 173 18.46 -27.26 6.42
CA THR A 173 18.35 -26.10 5.53
C THR A 173 18.73 -24.82 6.26
N VAL A 174 19.57 -23.99 5.62
CA VAL A 174 19.97 -22.66 6.08
C VAL A 174 19.68 -21.62 5.00
N ARG A 175 19.63 -20.33 5.35
CA ARG A 175 19.59 -19.27 4.32
C ARG A 175 20.93 -19.22 3.58
N ALA A 176 20.89 -18.91 2.29
CA ALA A 176 22.10 -18.63 1.52
C ALA A 176 23.00 -17.60 2.24
N GLY A 177 24.30 -17.89 2.25
CA GLY A 177 25.29 -17.06 2.96
C GLY A 177 25.34 -17.27 4.49
N LYS A 178 24.53 -18.16 5.07
CA LYS A 178 24.63 -18.56 6.49
C LYS A 178 25.35 -19.90 6.64
N PRO A 179 26.22 -20.06 7.65
CA PRO A 179 26.93 -21.31 7.86
C PRO A 179 26.02 -22.39 8.48
N ALA A 180 26.24 -23.64 8.09
CA ALA A 180 25.82 -24.84 8.83
C ALA A 180 27.06 -25.49 9.44
N VAL A 181 26.97 -26.00 10.68
CA VAL A 181 28.09 -26.73 11.31
C VAL A 181 27.89 -28.21 11.11
N LEU A 182 28.90 -28.86 10.53
CA LEU A 182 29.01 -30.30 10.36
C LEU A 182 29.92 -30.86 11.45
N ALA A 183 29.50 -31.96 12.09
CA ALA A 183 30.27 -32.62 13.14
C ALA A 183 30.33 -34.13 12.90
N ALA A 184 31.52 -34.63 12.59
CA ALA A 184 31.81 -36.06 12.46
C ALA A 184 32.33 -36.61 13.78
N THR A 185 31.70 -37.65 14.33
CA THR A 185 32.06 -38.26 15.61
C THR A 185 32.37 -39.75 15.43
N SER A 186 33.60 -40.13 15.77
CA SER A 186 34.13 -41.48 15.73
C SER A 186 33.93 -42.18 17.08
N SER A 187 33.75 -43.51 17.05
CA SER A 187 33.61 -44.32 18.26
C SER A 187 34.87 -44.37 19.13
N THR A 188 36.05 -44.13 18.55
CA THR A 188 37.33 -44.01 19.27
C THR A 188 38.14 -42.81 18.77
N SER A 189 38.99 -42.26 19.64
CA SER A 189 39.89 -41.15 19.29
C SER A 189 40.90 -41.58 18.24
N VAL A 190 41.14 -40.70 17.26
CA VAL A 190 42.18 -40.90 16.24
C VAL A 190 43.56 -40.40 16.69
N THR A 191 43.64 -39.79 17.89
CA THR A 191 44.88 -39.32 18.50
C THR A 191 45.88 -40.46 18.66
N GLY A 192 47.11 -40.27 18.16
CA GLY A 192 48.16 -41.29 18.22
C GLY A 192 48.02 -42.44 17.20
N THR A 193 47.03 -42.37 16.30
CA THR A 193 46.87 -43.31 15.17
C THR A 193 47.30 -42.67 13.84
N ALA A 194 47.51 -43.49 12.81
CA ALA A 194 47.79 -43.04 11.44
C ALA A 194 46.55 -42.56 10.65
N LEU A 195 45.35 -42.54 11.25
CA LEU A 195 44.06 -42.28 10.58
C LEU A 195 43.49 -40.92 10.95
N ALA A 196 43.01 -40.07 10.05
CA ALA A 196 42.30 -38.83 10.37
C ALA A 196 40.79 -38.97 10.19
N ILE A 197 40.02 -38.05 10.80
CA ILE A 197 38.60 -37.84 10.46
C ILE A 197 38.55 -36.76 9.39
N GLU A 198 38.01 -37.08 8.21
CA GLU A 198 37.91 -36.18 7.06
C GLU A 198 36.45 -36.03 6.65
N ILE A 199 35.99 -34.80 6.41
CA ILE A 199 34.63 -34.51 5.94
C ILE A 199 34.73 -33.96 4.52
N PHE A 200 33.94 -34.54 3.62
CA PHE A 200 33.86 -34.15 2.21
C PHE A 200 32.47 -33.62 1.89
N ASP A 201 32.43 -32.57 1.08
CA ASP A 201 31.27 -32.24 0.25
C ASP A 201 31.30 -33.17 -0.96
N GLN A 202 30.41 -34.15 -1.00
CA GLN A 202 30.32 -35.11 -2.09
C GLN A 202 29.71 -34.51 -3.36
N THR A 203 28.89 -33.46 -3.24
CA THR A 203 28.31 -32.75 -4.39
C THR A 203 29.42 -32.10 -5.22
N SER A 204 30.40 -31.48 -4.57
CA SER A 204 31.54 -30.85 -5.24
C SER A 204 32.80 -31.72 -5.31
N GLY A 205 32.86 -32.82 -4.54
CA GLY A 205 34.02 -33.71 -4.43
C GLY A 205 35.19 -33.11 -3.64
N THR A 206 34.93 -32.12 -2.77
CA THR A 206 35.96 -31.34 -2.08
C THR A 206 36.11 -31.77 -0.62
N LEU A 207 37.36 -31.82 -0.14
CA LEU A 207 37.66 -31.98 1.28
C LEU A 207 37.40 -30.65 2.00
N ILE A 208 36.52 -30.66 3.00
CA ILE A 208 36.11 -29.45 3.73
C ILE A 208 36.66 -29.41 5.16
N ALA A 209 36.99 -30.55 5.76
CA ALA A 209 37.57 -30.65 7.10
C ALA A 209 38.47 -31.87 7.25
N ALA A 210 39.56 -31.73 7.99
CA ALA A 210 40.48 -32.81 8.32
C ALA A 210 41.00 -32.66 9.76
N CYS A 211 40.80 -33.69 10.56
CA CYS A 211 41.13 -33.72 11.98
C CYS A 211 42.05 -34.91 12.31
N GLY A 212 43.30 -34.60 12.64
CA GLY A 212 44.32 -35.60 12.98
C GLY A 212 44.28 -36.10 14.43
N GLN A 213 43.42 -35.51 15.27
CA GLN A 213 43.33 -35.77 16.70
C GLN A 213 41.88 -35.61 17.18
N GLY A 214 41.60 -36.06 18.41
CA GLY A 214 40.24 -36.12 18.93
C GLY A 214 39.46 -37.33 18.41
N ASN A 215 38.23 -37.47 18.87
CA ASN A 215 37.25 -38.37 18.24
C ASN A 215 36.12 -37.59 17.54
N GLN A 216 36.12 -36.26 17.59
CA GLN A 216 35.16 -35.42 16.91
C GLN A 216 35.85 -34.36 16.06
N CYS A 217 35.40 -34.20 14.82
CA CYS A 217 35.85 -33.20 13.86
C CYS A 217 34.67 -32.31 13.47
N SER A 218 34.80 -30.99 13.66
CA SER A 218 33.73 -30.04 13.33
C SER A 218 34.20 -28.95 12.37
N VAL A 219 33.31 -28.52 11.48
CA VAL A 219 33.58 -27.44 10.52
C VAL A 219 32.30 -26.65 10.25
N ALA A 220 32.42 -25.32 10.12
CA ALA A 220 31.33 -24.51 9.60
C ALA A 220 31.45 -24.47 8.06
N TYR A 221 30.34 -24.60 7.36
CA TYR A 221 30.31 -24.60 5.90
C TYR A 221 29.25 -23.64 5.39
N ASN A 222 29.57 -22.85 4.37
CA ASN A 222 28.66 -21.84 3.82
C ASN A 222 28.66 -21.90 2.29
N ALA A 223 27.54 -22.33 1.70
CA ALA A 223 27.31 -22.30 0.26
C ALA A 223 26.38 -21.16 -0.16
N THR A 224 26.31 -20.91 -1.47
CA THR A 224 25.50 -19.81 -2.03
C THR A 224 24.16 -20.28 -2.59
N SER A 225 24.02 -21.55 -2.95
CA SER A 225 22.76 -22.13 -3.45
C SER A 225 22.79 -23.65 -3.36
N GLY A 226 21.63 -24.28 -3.58
CA GLY A 226 21.54 -25.72 -3.81
C GLY A 226 21.59 -26.58 -2.55
N VAL A 227 21.55 -27.89 -2.77
CA VAL A 227 21.66 -28.92 -1.73
C VAL A 227 23.02 -29.61 -1.88
N HIS A 228 23.78 -29.63 -0.79
CA HIS A 228 25.08 -30.31 -0.74
C HIS A 228 24.96 -31.58 0.11
N ASP A 229 25.44 -32.69 -0.42
CA ASP A 229 25.58 -33.97 0.28
C ASP A 229 26.96 -34.06 0.93
N PHE A 230 27.00 -34.42 2.21
CA PHE A 230 28.23 -34.55 2.98
C PHE A 230 28.38 -35.96 3.53
N ALA A 231 29.62 -36.45 3.52
CA ALA A 231 30.00 -37.64 4.26
C ALA A 231 31.37 -37.47 4.89
N ALA A 232 31.58 -38.16 6.00
CA ALA A 232 32.84 -38.21 6.72
C ALA A 232 33.47 -39.60 6.61
N TYR A 233 34.79 -39.64 6.75
CA TYR A 233 35.59 -40.85 6.67
C TYR A 233 36.66 -40.86 7.76
N VAL A 234 36.91 -42.05 8.33
CA VAL A 234 38.16 -42.34 9.03
C VAL A 234 39.08 -43.08 8.07
N ALA A 235 40.17 -42.43 7.66
CA ALA A 235 41.11 -42.96 6.68
C ALA A 235 42.54 -42.39 6.91
N PRO A 236 43.59 -42.96 6.30
CA PRO A 236 44.88 -42.26 6.22
C PRO A 236 44.71 -40.87 5.57
N PRO A 237 45.36 -39.81 6.09
CA PRO A 237 45.15 -38.45 5.60
C PRO A 237 45.33 -38.30 4.08
N GLY A 238 44.37 -37.67 3.40
CA GLY A 238 44.37 -37.50 1.96
C GLY A 238 43.48 -36.34 1.50
N ALA A 239 43.79 -35.75 0.33
CA ALA A 239 42.98 -34.69 -0.26
C ALA A 239 41.86 -35.21 -1.18
N SER A 240 41.83 -36.52 -1.42
CA SER A 240 40.88 -37.19 -2.30
C SER A 240 39.96 -38.11 -1.50
N LEU A 241 38.73 -38.29 -1.98
CA LEU A 241 37.77 -39.23 -1.41
C LEU A 241 38.40 -40.63 -1.17
N PRO A 242 38.37 -41.16 0.06
CA PRO A 242 38.96 -42.46 0.37
C PRO A 242 38.23 -43.63 -0.30
N ASP A 243 38.98 -44.69 -0.61
CA ASP A 243 38.38 -45.95 -1.07
C ASP A 243 37.63 -46.64 0.09
N SER A 244 36.41 -47.09 -0.19
CA SER A 244 35.52 -47.84 0.70
C SER A 244 36.16 -49.09 1.33
N ALA A 245 37.16 -49.70 0.69
CA ALA A 245 37.83 -50.89 1.20
C ALA A 245 38.82 -50.60 2.36
N THR A 246 39.21 -49.34 2.56
CA THR A 246 40.27 -48.94 3.51
C THR A 246 39.84 -47.85 4.50
N SER A 247 38.56 -47.48 4.50
CA SER A 247 38.02 -46.40 5.31
C SER A 247 36.75 -46.81 6.06
N VAL A 248 36.46 -46.10 7.14
CA VAL A 248 35.16 -46.19 7.84
C VAL A 248 34.36 -44.95 7.49
N ALA A 249 33.28 -45.12 6.72
CA ALA A 249 32.40 -44.03 6.29
C ALA A 249 31.29 -43.73 7.32
N SER A 250 30.82 -42.48 7.35
CA SER A 250 29.63 -42.07 8.09
C SER A 250 28.34 -42.31 7.31
N ASN A 251 27.20 -42.01 7.94
CA ASN A 251 25.98 -41.65 7.21
C ASN A 251 26.20 -40.40 6.33
N HIS A 252 25.35 -40.25 5.34
CA HIS A 252 25.24 -39.02 4.54
C HIS A 252 24.39 -37.98 5.28
N VAL A 253 24.66 -36.71 5.00
CA VAL A 253 23.89 -35.56 5.50
C VAL A 253 23.72 -34.56 4.37
N ASP A 254 22.47 -34.27 4.01
CA ASP A 254 22.14 -33.22 3.05
C ASP A 254 21.90 -31.89 3.78
N VAL A 255 22.48 -30.81 3.28
CA VAL A 255 22.17 -29.44 3.74
C VAL A 255 21.83 -28.55 2.54
N GLY A 256 20.68 -27.88 2.60
CA GLY A 256 20.24 -26.91 1.60
C GLY A 256 20.57 -25.46 1.95
N TRP A 257 21.10 -24.69 0.99
CA TRP A 257 21.25 -23.24 1.09
C TRP A 257 20.14 -22.53 0.32
N LEU A 258 19.12 -22.11 1.06
CA LEU A 258 17.88 -21.56 0.53
C LEU A 258 17.99 -20.06 0.23
N ASP A 259 17.64 -19.70 -0.99
CA ASP A 259 17.48 -18.33 -1.47
C ASP A 259 16.26 -18.22 -2.39
N SER A 260 15.78 -16.99 -2.60
CA SER A 260 14.62 -16.69 -3.45
C SER A 260 14.90 -15.49 -4.35
N SER A 261 14.45 -15.56 -5.60
CA SER A 261 14.49 -14.43 -6.54
C SER A 261 13.15 -14.25 -7.25
N ILE A 262 12.91 -13.06 -7.79
CA ILE A 262 11.71 -12.73 -8.57
C ILE A 262 12.09 -11.89 -9.79
N THR A 263 11.45 -12.15 -10.92
CA THR A 263 11.60 -11.38 -12.15
C THR A 263 10.24 -11.14 -12.80
N SER A 264 10.15 -10.09 -13.61
CA SER A 264 9.01 -9.83 -14.49
C SER A 264 9.46 -9.67 -15.94
N SER A 265 8.60 -10.03 -16.88
CA SER A 265 8.86 -9.80 -18.32
C SER A 265 8.96 -8.31 -18.65
N ASN A 266 8.17 -7.48 -17.96
CA ASN A 266 8.07 -6.04 -18.15
C ASN A 266 7.86 -5.33 -16.80
N ALA A 267 8.36 -4.10 -16.69
CA ALA A 267 8.12 -3.24 -15.51
C ALA A 267 6.95 -2.28 -15.69
N PHE A 268 6.60 -1.94 -16.94
CA PHE A 268 5.53 -1.00 -17.30
C PHE A 268 4.63 -1.60 -18.37
N LEU A 269 3.32 -1.49 -18.18
CA LEU A 269 2.28 -2.11 -18.99
C LEU A 269 1.10 -1.14 -19.14
N GLY A 270 0.40 -1.19 -20.26
CA GLY A 270 -0.92 -0.56 -20.39
C GLY A 270 -2.00 -1.30 -19.60
N GLN A 271 -3.12 -0.62 -19.37
CA GLN A 271 -4.28 -1.21 -18.68
C GLN A 271 -4.79 -2.41 -19.49
N GLY A 272 -5.02 -3.54 -18.82
CA GLY A 272 -5.43 -4.80 -19.44
C GLY A 272 -4.33 -5.55 -20.19
N GLN A 273 -3.08 -5.08 -20.17
CA GLN A 273 -1.95 -5.87 -20.66
C GLN A 273 -1.47 -6.85 -19.58
N ALA A 274 -0.92 -7.97 -20.06
CA ALA A 274 -0.48 -9.08 -19.21
C ALA A 274 1.03 -9.07 -19.00
N VAL A 275 1.49 -9.49 -17.82
CA VAL A 275 2.90 -9.62 -17.45
C VAL A 275 3.19 -10.99 -16.88
N THR A 276 4.31 -11.59 -17.29
CA THR A 276 4.76 -12.86 -16.72
C THR A 276 5.67 -12.59 -15.54
N LEU A 277 5.35 -13.21 -14.40
CA LEU A 277 6.12 -13.17 -13.17
C LEU A 277 6.75 -14.54 -12.93
N THR A 278 8.05 -14.58 -12.63
CA THR A 278 8.78 -15.81 -12.34
C THR A 278 9.51 -15.67 -11.03
N ALA A 279 9.06 -16.41 -10.00
CA ALA A 279 9.80 -16.62 -8.77
C ALA A 279 10.72 -17.84 -8.91
N THR A 280 11.88 -17.81 -8.27
CA THR A 280 12.81 -18.95 -8.23
C THR A 280 13.25 -19.23 -6.80
N SER A 281 13.51 -20.50 -6.51
CA SER A 281 14.11 -20.99 -5.28
C SER A 281 15.42 -21.71 -5.62
N SER A 282 16.45 -21.55 -4.80
CA SER A 282 17.71 -22.30 -4.96
C SER A 282 17.61 -23.79 -4.58
N VAL A 283 16.53 -24.18 -3.90
CA VAL A 283 16.26 -25.56 -3.48
C VAL A 283 14.86 -25.95 -3.95
N ASP A 284 14.70 -27.17 -4.44
CA ASP A 284 13.37 -27.70 -4.80
C ASP A 284 12.50 -27.81 -3.54
N VAL A 285 11.30 -27.24 -3.60
CA VAL A 285 10.35 -27.22 -2.48
C VAL A 285 9.54 -28.52 -2.36
N HIS A 286 9.68 -29.46 -3.30
CA HIS A 286 8.94 -30.71 -3.31
C HIS A 286 9.23 -31.56 -2.07
N GLY A 287 8.17 -31.93 -1.34
CA GLY A 287 8.27 -32.82 -0.19
C GLY A 287 8.90 -32.19 1.07
N THR A 288 9.29 -30.91 1.03
CA THR A 288 9.93 -30.21 2.16
C THR A 288 8.92 -29.59 3.14
N GLY A 289 7.61 -29.71 2.86
CA GLY A 289 6.56 -28.98 3.59
C GLY A 289 6.58 -27.45 3.35
N ARG A 290 7.26 -27.01 2.28
CA ARG A 290 7.37 -25.61 1.85
C ARG A 290 6.71 -25.45 0.49
N TRP A 291 6.55 -24.20 0.07
CA TRP A 291 6.12 -23.87 -1.28
C TRP A 291 6.76 -22.54 -1.69
N LEU A 292 6.88 -22.33 -3.00
CA LEU A 292 7.40 -21.11 -3.62
C LEU A 292 6.24 -20.23 -4.06
N GLU A 293 6.08 -19.06 -3.46
CA GLU A 293 5.00 -18.11 -3.71
C GLU A 293 5.44 -16.92 -4.54
N ILE A 294 4.50 -16.38 -5.31
CA ILE A 294 4.55 -15.02 -5.82
C ILE A 294 3.52 -14.22 -5.00
N TYR A 295 3.99 -13.18 -4.31
CA TYR A 295 3.18 -12.41 -3.37
C TYR A 295 3.19 -10.92 -3.71
N ASP A 296 2.01 -10.30 -3.65
CA ASP A 296 1.84 -8.87 -3.85
C ASP A 296 1.75 -8.15 -2.50
N LEU A 297 2.80 -7.40 -2.17
CA LEU A 297 2.86 -6.63 -0.94
C LEU A 297 1.98 -5.37 -0.98
N THR A 298 1.67 -4.84 -2.15
CA THR A 298 0.74 -3.71 -2.30
C THR A 298 -0.69 -4.17 -2.02
N ALA A 299 -1.10 -5.28 -2.62
CA ALA A 299 -2.45 -5.83 -2.42
C ALA A 299 -2.60 -6.61 -1.11
N GLY A 300 -1.50 -6.99 -0.46
CA GLY A 300 -1.53 -7.83 0.75
C GLY A 300 -2.08 -9.22 0.49
N SER A 301 -1.87 -9.75 -0.72
CA SER A 301 -2.43 -11.02 -1.15
C SER A 301 -1.45 -11.84 -1.98
N ARG A 302 -1.64 -13.16 -1.93
CA ARG A 302 -0.85 -14.12 -2.72
C ARG A 302 -1.39 -14.18 -4.14
N ILE A 303 -0.52 -13.98 -5.12
CA ILE A 303 -0.85 -14.11 -6.55
C ILE A 303 -1.00 -15.59 -6.87
N THR A 304 0.05 -16.38 -6.64
CA THR A 304 0.03 -17.84 -6.82
C THR A 304 1.14 -18.52 -6.01
N TYR A 305 1.18 -19.85 -6.05
CA TYR A 305 2.23 -20.66 -5.42
C TYR A 305 2.50 -21.95 -6.17
N CYS A 306 3.69 -22.52 -5.95
CA CYS A 306 4.15 -23.77 -6.51
C CYS A 306 4.61 -24.70 -5.38
N THR A 307 4.14 -25.96 -5.38
CA THR A 307 4.46 -26.96 -4.35
C THR A 307 5.63 -27.86 -4.70
N HIS A 308 6.19 -27.70 -5.90
CA HIS A 308 7.39 -28.40 -6.35
C HIS A 308 8.14 -27.58 -7.39
N GLY A 309 9.39 -27.95 -7.63
CA GLY A 309 10.28 -27.27 -8.56
C GLY A 309 11.04 -26.12 -7.92
N THR A 310 11.98 -25.58 -8.69
CA THR A 310 12.83 -24.44 -8.33
C THR A 310 12.35 -23.15 -8.98
N SER A 311 11.31 -23.21 -9.82
CA SER A 311 10.73 -22.03 -10.46
C SER A 311 9.21 -22.11 -10.45
N CYS A 312 8.58 -20.99 -10.10
CA CYS A 312 7.15 -20.78 -10.14
C CYS A 312 6.84 -19.60 -11.06
N THR A 313 6.06 -19.83 -12.12
CA THR A 313 5.75 -18.79 -13.12
C THR A 313 4.24 -18.65 -13.30
N THR A 314 3.76 -17.41 -13.43
CA THR A 314 2.37 -17.09 -13.76
C THR A 314 2.27 -15.84 -14.61
N THR A 315 1.15 -15.62 -15.28
CA THR A 315 0.86 -14.38 -16.02
C THR A 315 -0.29 -13.63 -15.37
N VAL A 316 -0.12 -12.34 -15.14
CA VAL A 316 -1.05 -11.47 -14.40
C VAL A 316 -1.52 -10.33 -15.30
N LYS A 317 -2.80 -9.95 -15.23
CA LYS A 317 -3.39 -8.85 -16.00
C LYS A 317 -4.28 -7.98 -15.12
N GLU A 318 -3.90 -6.74 -14.89
CA GLU A 318 -4.74 -5.75 -14.20
C GLU A 318 -5.49 -4.85 -15.20
N THR A 319 -6.78 -4.61 -14.94
CA THR A 319 -7.62 -3.70 -15.74
C THR A 319 -7.57 -2.26 -15.24
N THR A 320 -7.10 -2.05 -14.01
CA THR A 320 -6.91 -0.73 -13.41
C THR A 320 -5.44 -0.39 -13.32
N GLY A 321 -5.10 0.89 -13.50
CA GLY A 321 -3.72 1.32 -13.34
C GLY A 321 -3.31 1.42 -11.87
N GLY A 322 -2.05 1.08 -11.58
CA GLY A 322 -1.52 0.95 -10.24
C GLY A 322 -0.06 0.50 -10.23
N VAL A 323 0.59 0.59 -9.07
CA VAL A 323 1.98 0.13 -8.87
C VAL A 323 1.96 -1.00 -7.83
N HIS A 324 2.41 -2.18 -8.24
CA HIS A 324 2.41 -3.39 -7.42
C HIS A 324 3.85 -3.75 -7.04
N LYS A 325 4.08 -3.95 -5.74
CA LYS A 325 5.36 -4.38 -5.19
C LYS A 325 5.34 -5.89 -4.98
N ILE A 326 6.05 -6.63 -5.81
CA ILE A 326 5.99 -8.10 -5.88
C ILE A 326 7.27 -8.72 -5.32
N VAL A 327 7.12 -9.82 -4.58
CA VAL A 327 8.23 -10.65 -4.08
C VAL A 327 8.03 -12.12 -4.43
N GLY A 328 9.15 -12.83 -4.59
CA GLY A 328 9.21 -14.29 -4.58
C GLY A 328 9.51 -14.77 -3.16
N TYR A 329 8.74 -15.72 -2.65
CA TYR A 329 8.80 -16.11 -1.24
C TYR A 329 8.78 -17.63 -1.06
N VAL A 330 9.79 -18.19 -0.39
CA VAL A 330 9.79 -19.59 0.05
C VAL A 330 9.41 -19.66 1.51
N THR A 331 8.34 -20.39 1.81
CA THR A 331 7.80 -20.54 3.16
C THR A 331 8.64 -21.45 4.07
N GLY A 332 8.35 -21.39 5.38
CA GLY A 332 8.95 -22.26 6.40
C GLY A 332 10.00 -21.57 7.26
N LYS A 333 10.75 -22.35 8.04
CA LYS A 333 11.89 -21.85 8.83
C LYS A 333 13.15 -22.63 8.45
N PRO A 334 14.24 -21.98 7.99
CA PRO A 334 14.29 -20.56 7.64
C PRO A 334 13.43 -20.28 6.39
N GLU A 335 12.77 -19.12 6.34
CA GLU A 335 12.13 -18.64 5.09
C GLU A 335 13.17 -18.00 4.16
N ALA A 336 12.83 -17.77 2.90
CA ALA A 336 13.62 -16.95 1.98
C ALA A 336 12.71 -16.00 1.19
N VAL A 337 13.08 -14.72 1.13
CA VAL A 337 12.30 -13.66 0.49
C VAL A 337 13.23 -12.96 -0.49
N SER A 338 12.80 -12.78 -1.73
CA SER A 338 13.56 -12.05 -2.73
C SER A 338 13.59 -10.55 -2.43
N ASP A 339 14.53 -9.83 -3.04
CA ASP A 339 14.34 -8.40 -3.22
C ASP A 339 13.05 -8.13 -4.02
N PRO A 340 12.30 -7.06 -3.70
CA PRO A 340 11.06 -6.75 -4.38
C PRO A 340 11.29 -6.14 -5.76
N ILE A 341 10.41 -6.47 -6.70
CA ILE A 341 10.28 -5.78 -7.98
C ILE A 341 9.02 -4.92 -8.00
N PHE A 342 8.99 -3.92 -8.88
CA PHE A 342 7.83 -3.05 -9.09
C PHE A 342 7.27 -3.28 -10.48
N VAL A 343 5.97 -3.58 -10.54
CA VAL A 343 5.22 -3.73 -11.78
C VAL A 343 4.15 -2.64 -11.82
N THR A 344 4.14 -1.87 -12.90
CA THR A 344 3.24 -0.71 -13.06
C THR A 344 2.29 -0.92 -14.23
N TRP A 345 1.00 -0.95 -13.95
CA TRP A 345 -0.03 -0.73 -14.96
C TRP A 345 -0.30 0.78 -15.05
N LEU A 346 -0.08 1.35 -16.21
CA LEU A 346 -0.08 2.80 -16.41
C LEU A 346 -1.49 3.39 -16.20
N ASP A 347 -1.54 4.54 -15.52
CA ASP A 347 -2.75 5.35 -15.37
C ASP A 347 -2.47 6.79 -15.73
N VAL A 348 -3.51 7.51 -16.18
CA VAL A 348 -3.44 8.94 -16.43
C VAL A 348 -4.72 9.64 -16.01
N ARG A 349 -4.56 10.71 -15.23
CA ARG A 349 -5.63 11.61 -14.82
C ARG A 349 -5.45 12.95 -15.48
N LEU A 350 -6.53 13.67 -15.71
CA LEU A 350 -6.51 15.01 -16.27
C LEU A 350 -7.26 15.94 -15.33
N SER A 351 -6.72 17.14 -15.11
CA SER A 351 -7.45 18.27 -14.54
C SER A 351 -7.47 19.42 -15.56
N ALA A 352 -8.57 20.16 -15.57
CA ALA A 352 -8.79 21.30 -16.45
C ALA A 352 -9.43 22.43 -15.64
N THR A 353 -8.75 23.57 -15.56
CA THR A 353 -9.28 24.75 -14.88
C THR A 353 -9.34 25.91 -15.86
N SER A 354 -10.47 26.61 -15.88
CA SER A 354 -10.59 27.90 -16.53
C SER A 354 -10.86 28.96 -15.48
N ILE A 355 -9.97 29.95 -15.38
CA ILE A 355 -10.15 31.12 -14.52
C ILE A 355 -10.21 32.31 -15.47
N GLY A 356 -11.40 32.60 -16.00
CA GLY A 356 -11.60 33.68 -16.98
C GLY A 356 -13.09 33.98 -17.20
N PRO A 357 -13.44 35.22 -17.56
CA PRO A 357 -14.82 35.71 -17.61
C PRO A 357 -15.67 34.97 -18.64
N LYS A 358 -17.00 35.10 -18.51
CA LYS A 358 -18.09 34.52 -19.33
C LYS A 358 -17.92 34.57 -20.87
N ALA A 359 -16.90 35.26 -21.41
CA ALA A 359 -16.65 35.49 -22.84
C ALA A 359 -15.48 34.67 -23.45
N GLY A 360 -14.88 33.75 -22.69
CA GLY A 360 -13.72 32.98 -23.12
C GLY A 360 -12.48 33.28 -22.29
N GLY A 361 -11.58 32.30 -22.19
CA GLY A 361 -10.44 32.38 -21.29
C GLY A 361 -9.43 31.27 -21.51
N THR A 362 -8.28 31.43 -20.85
CA THR A 362 -7.23 30.41 -20.82
C THR A 362 -7.69 29.23 -19.96
N VAL A 363 -7.56 28.04 -20.52
CA VAL A 363 -7.69 26.77 -19.81
C VAL A 363 -6.30 26.27 -19.50
N TYR A 364 -6.07 25.94 -18.23
CA TYR A 364 -4.88 25.24 -17.77
C TYR A 364 -5.21 23.76 -17.63
N LEU A 365 -4.42 22.92 -18.29
CA LEU A 365 -4.61 21.48 -18.35
C LEU A 365 -3.39 20.78 -17.74
N THR A 366 -3.62 19.91 -16.77
CA THR A 366 -2.56 19.11 -16.14
C THR A 366 -2.92 17.63 -16.24
N ALA A 367 -2.18 16.89 -17.06
CA ALA A 367 -2.22 15.44 -17.03
C ALA A 367 -1.21 14.91 -16.01
N THR A 368 -1.63 13.96 -15.18
CA THR A 368 -0.80 13.31 -14.16
C THR A 368 -0.78 11.81 -14.39
N THR A 369 0.42 11.25 -14.54
CA THR A 369 0.65 9.81 -14.70
C THR A 369 1.09 9.17 -13.38
N ASN A 370 0.86 7.87 -13.20
CA ASN A 370 1.31 7.13 -12.02
C ASN A 370 2.79 6.69 -12.06
N ALA A 371 3.50 6.97 -13.17
CA ALA A 371 4.92 6.69 -13.34
C ALA A 371 5.59 7.72 -14.26
N ASP A 372 6.91 7.87 -14.08
CA ASP A 372 7.75 8.60 -15.03
C ASP A 372 7.93 7.77 -16.31
N LEU A 373 7.58 8.35 -17.45
CA LEU A 373 7.63 7.68 -18.74
C LEU A 373 9.02 7.74 -19.41
N GLY A 374 10.02 8.36 -18.78
CA GLY A 374 11.34 8.63 -19.38
C GLY A 374 12.09 7.39 -19.87
N THR A 375 11.91 6.24 -19.22
CA THR A 375 12.54 4.95 -19.58
C THR A 375 11.67 4.06 -20.47
N THR A 376 10.43 4.46 -20.73
CA THR A 376 9.47 3.71 -21.56
C THR A 376 9.57 4.15 -23.03
N PRO A 377 8.85 3.55 -24.00
CA PRO A 377 8.68 4.14 -25.34
C PRO A 377 7.56 5.19 -25.42
N TRP A 378 6.75 5.35 -24.37
CA TRP A 378 5.52 6.15 -24.42
C TRP A 378 5.70 7.60 -23.97
N VAL A 379 4.78 8.47 -24.36
CA VAL A 379 4.62 9.87 -23.93
C VAL A 379 3.20 10.08 -23.43
N VAL A 380 2.96 11.16 -22.68
CA VAL A 380 1.62 11.62 -22.34
C VAL A 380 1.26 12.85 -23.18
N GLY A 381 0.08 12.84 -23.81
CA GLY A 381 -0.45 13.96 -24.57
C GLY A 381 -1.88 14.30 -24.14
N ILE A 382 -2.27 15.57 -24.31
CA ILE A 382 -3.62 16.06 -24.00
C ILE A 382 -4.31 16.45 -25.30
N TYR A 383 -5.51 15.94 -25.50
CA TYR A 383 -6.28 16.05 -26.74
C TYR A 383 -7.58 16.80 -26.51
N ASP A 384 -7.97 17.64 -27.47
CA ASP A 384 -9.29 18.27 -27.51
C ASP A 384 -10.40 17.29 -27.94
N ASP A 385 -11.65 17.77 -27.97
CA ASP A 385 -12.84 17.01 -28.34
C ASP A 385 -12.86 16.57 -29.81
N LYS A 386 -12.00 17.17 -30.64
CA LYS A 386 -11.79 16.85 -32.06
C LYS A 386 -10.61 15.89 -32.27
N GLY A 387 -9.90 15.52 -31.21
CA GLY A 387 -8.75 14.62 -31.27
C GLY A 387 -7.45 15.31 -31.71
N HIS A 388 -7.37 16.64 -31.64
CA HIS A 388 -6.12 17.37 -31.85
C HIS A 388 -5.30 17.44 -30.57
N LEU A 389 -3.98 17.25 -30.69
CA LEU A 389 -3.06 17.51 -29.61
C LEU A 389 -3.12 19.01 -29.26
N VAL A 390 -3.33 19.33 -27.99
CA VAL A 390 -3.55 20.71 -27.54
C VAL A 390 -2.30 21.58 -27.70
N ASP A 391 -1.12 21.05 -27.35
CA ASP A 391 0.15 21.79 -27.46
C ASP A 391 1.30 20.80 -27.75
N HIS A 392 1.83 20.17 -26.71
CA HIS A 392 2.93 19.21 -26.81
C HIS A 392 2.64 17.93 -26.02
N ALA A 393 3.42 16.89 -26.28
CA ALA A 393 3.44 15.67 -25.47
C ALA A 393 4.64 15.70 -24.52
N CYS A 394 4.47 15.21 -23.30
CA CYS A 394 5.51 15.17 -22.28
C CYS A 394 6.09 13.75 -22.15
N LYS A 395 7.42 13.66 -22.01
CA LYS A 395 8.15 12.39 -21.94
C LYS A 395 8.66 12.03 -20.55
N THR A 396 9.09 13.03 -19.78
CA THR A 396 9.77 12.85 -18.50
C THR A 396 8.97 13.47 -17.37
N GLY A 397 9.08 12.88 -16.18
CA GLY A 397 8.29 13.27 -15.02
C GLY A 397 6.88 12.67 -15.04
N THR A 398 6.12 12.94 -13.97
CA THR A 398 4.76 12.40 -13.78
C THR A 398 3.65 13.39 -14.15
N THR A 399 4.00 14.58 -14.63
CA THR A 399 3.02 15.62 -14.96
C THR A 399 3.30 16.24 -16.32
N CYS A 400 2.24 16.54 -17.05
CA CYS A 400 2.27 17.27 -18.32
C CYS A 400 1.31 18.45 -18.25
N ASN A 401 1.86 19.66 -18.32
CA ASN A 401 1.11 20.89 -18.21
C ASN A 401 1.03 21.57 -19.58
N VAL A 402 -0.18 21.82 -20.05
CA VAL A 402 -0.43 22.58 -21.29
C VAL A 402 -1.51 23.64 -21.03
N GLN A 403 -1.59 24.61 -21.92
CA GLN A 403 -2.61 25.64 -21.87
C GLN A 403 -3.25 25.82 -23.24
N THR A 404 -4.53 26.21 -23.25
CA THR A 404 -5.25 26.51 -24.49
C THR A 404 -6.27 27.61 -24.27
N TRP A 405 -6.79 28.17 -25.35
CA TRP A 405 -7.79 29.24 -25.31
C TRP A 405 -9.16 28.72 -25.73
N MET A 406 -10.19 29.00 -24.93
CA MET A 406 -11.59 28.72 -25.29
C MET A 406 -12.30 29.99 -25.73
N ALA A 407 -12.93 29.96 -26.90
CA ALA A 407 -13.89 30.98 -27.30
C ALA A 407 -15.20 30.79 -26.52
N GLY A 408 -15.83 31.88 -26.06
CA GLY A 408 -17.10 31.81 -25.32
C GLY A 408 -18.19 31.08 -26.11
N GLY A 409 -18.96 30.23 -25.43
CA GLY A 409 -20.17 29.57 -25.98
C GLY A 409 -20.20 28.04 -25.94
N THR A 410 -19.06 27.36 -25.82
CA THR A 410 -18.99 25.89 -25.62
C THR A 410 -17.81 25.52 -24.74
N ALA A 411 -18.01 24.63 -23.76
CA ALA A 411 -16.93 24.03 -22.97
C ALA A 411 -16.38 22.79 -23.72
N PRO A 412 -15.25 22.89 -24.47
CA PRO A 412 -14.61 21.73 -25.07
C PRO A 412 -14.23 20.70 -24.00
N LYS A 413 -14.30 19.43 -24.39
CA LYS A 413 -13.82 18.33 -23.57
C LYS A 413 -12.36 18.04 -23.89
N TYR A 414 -11.60 17.68 -22.87
CA TYR A 414 -10.20 17.30 -23.00
C TYR A 414 -9.96 15.90 -22.46
N THR A 415 -9.01 15.18 -23.05
CA THR A 415 -8.61 13.84 -22.61
C THR A 415 -7.09 13.71 -22.60
N ALA A 416 -6.53 13.15 -21.54
CA ALA A 416 -5.13 12.76 -21.48
C ALA A 416 -4.95 11.32 -21.97
N VAL A 417 -3.88 11.07 -22.71
CA VAL A 417 -3.57 9.77 -23.33
C VAL A 417 -2.10 9.45 -23.12
N ILE A 418 -1.79 8.24 -22.64
CA ILE A 418 -0.45 7.67 -22.68
C ILE A 418 -0.34 6.77 -23.92
N GLY A 419 0.66 7.00 -24.76
CA GLY A 419 0.90 6.18 -25.95
C GLY A 419 2.23 6.49 -26.64
N ALA A 420 2.55 5.77 -27.70
CA ALA A 420 3.76 5.98 -28.48
C ALA A 420 3.55 7.07 -29.55
N LEU A 421 4.63 7.80 -29.85
CA LEU A 421 4.64 8.67 -31.02
C LEU A 421 4.63 7.80 -32.29
N PRO A 422 3.83 8.15 -33.32
CA PRO A 422 3.82 7.40 -34.57
C PRO A 422 5.18 7.49 -35.27
N GLU A 423 5.61 6.38 -35.85
CA GLU A 423 6.85 6.33 -36.63
C GLU A 423 6.83 7.33 -37.79
N SER A 424 7.90 8.11 -37.94
CA SER A 424 8.05 9.01 -39.09
C SER A 424 8.16 8.18 -40.37
N LYS A 425 7.12 8.21 -41.23
CA LYS A 425 7.24 7.63 -42.57
C LYS A 425 8.33 8.38 -43.35
N PRO A 426 9.32 7.70 -43.97
CA PRO A 426 10.29 8.36 -44.81
C PRO A 426 9.57 9.05 -45.98
N SER A 427 9.70 10.38 -46.07
CA SER A 427 9.04 11.18 -47.09
C SER A 427 9.66 10.88 -48.46
N THR A 428 8.88 10.28 -49.36
CA THR A 428 9.19 10.39 -50.80
C THR A 428 9.00 11.85 -51.20
N ASN A 429 10.08 12.50 -51.63
CA ASN A 429 10.12 13.87 -52.12
C ASN A 429 8.89 14.25 -52.96
N ARG A 430 8.04 15.14 -52.45
CA ARG A 430 7.15 15.96 -53.28
C ARG A 430 7.46 17.43 -53.01
N ASN A 431 8.11 18.05 -53.98
CA ASN A 431 8.16 19.50 -54.12
C ASN A 431 6.73 20.03 -54.21
N GLY A 432 6.30 20.74 -53.17
CA GLY A 432 5.01 21.40 -53.10
C GLY A 432 4.99 22.35 -51.92
N SER A 433 5.39 23.60 -52.16
CA SER A 433 5.39 24.70 -51.21
C SER A 433 3.97 25.09 -50.79
N GLY A 434 3.66 24.89 -49.51
CA GLY A 434 2.53 25.48 -48.81
C GLY A 434 2.54 25.05 -47.33
N PRO A 435 2.40 25.96 -46.36
CA PRO A 435 2.34 25.59 -44.95
C PRO A 435 0.93 25.06 -44.67
N VAL A 436 0.72 23.77 -44.89
CA VAL A 436 -0.40 23.08 -44.26
C VAL A 436 0.07 22.74 -42.85
N SER A 437 -0.47 23.43 -41.85
CA SER A 437 -0.32 23.05 -40.45
C SER A 437 -0.90 21.64 -40.29
N ALA A 438 -0.05 20.62 -40.40
CA ALA A 438 -0.45 19.24 -40.19
C ALA A 438 -0.67 19.08 -38.68
N ALA A 439 -1.92 18.85 -38.28
CA ALA A 439 -2.25 18.46 -36.91
C ALA A 439 -1.31 17.32 -36.49
N THR A 440 -0.65 17.46 -35.35
CA THR A 440 0.22 16.42 -34.80
C THR A 440 -0.59 15.13 -34.70
N PRO A 441 -0.13 14.03 -35.31
CA PRO A 441 -0.91 12.79 -35.35
C PRO A 441 -1.17 12.25 -33.93
N ALA A 442 -2.32 11.62 -33.74
CA ALA A 442 -2.69 10.97 -32.48
C ALA A 442 -1.64 9.92 -32.07
N LEU A 443 -1.41 9.77 -30.76
CA LEU A 443 -0.56 8.70 -30.25
C LEU A 443 -1.10 7.34 -30.71
N VAL A 444 -0.18 6.44 -31.05
CA VAL A 444 -0.45 5.04 -31.34
C VAL A 444 -0.09 4.19 -30.12
N ASP A 445 -0.43 2.90 -30.11
CA ASP A 445 -0.12 2.01 -28.98
C ASP A 445 -0.54 2.63 -27.63
N VAL A 446 -1.84 2.92 -27.51
CA VAL A 446 -2.39 3.62 -26.34
C VAL A 446 -2.40 2.67 -25.14
N GLN A 447 -1.73 3.09 -24.07
CA GLN A 447 -1.58 2.31 -22.82
C GLN A 447 -2.63 2.69 -21.76
N ALA A 448 -3.02 3.96 -21.72
CA ALA A 448 -3.99 4.48 -20.77
C ALA A 448 -4.66 5.76 -21.32
N LYS A 449 -5.89 6.02 -20.89
CA LYS A 449 -6.67 7.19 -21.29
C LYS A 449 -7.51 7.70 -20.12
N SER A 450 -7.49 9.00 -19.87
CA SER A 450 -8.37 9.61 -18.87
C SER A 450 -9.81 9.67 -19.38
N SER A 451 -10.78 9.80 -18.47
CA SER A 451 -12.11 10.25 -18.86
C SER A 451 -12.05 11.65 -19.50
N PRO A 452 -12.91 11.96 -20.48
CA PRO A 452 -13.03 13.32 -21.00
C PRO A 452 -13.53 14.26 -19.91
N ILE A 453 -12.90 15.43 -19.75
CA ILE A 453 -13.31 16.45 -18.78
C ILE A 453 -13.61 17.78 -19.46
N GLU A 454 -14.59 18.50 -18.91
CA GLU A 454 -14.82 19.91 -19.24
C GLU A 454 -14.04 20.78 -18.25
N PRO A 455 -13.47 21.92 -18.68
CA PRO A 455 -12.83 22.84 -17.77
C PRO A 455 -13.80 23.34 -16.71
N ALA A 456 -13.36 23.30 -15.45
CA ALA A 456 -14.09 23.94 -14.37
C ALA A 456 -14.25 25.44 -14.67
N HIS A 457 -15.46 25.96 -14.52
CA HIS A 457 -15.81 27.38 -14.63
C HIS A 457 -16.55 27.85 -13.38
N ILE A 458 -16.64 29.16 -13.19
CA ILE A 458 -17.31 29.74 -12.01
C ILE A 458 -18.83 29.74 -12.23
N LEU A 459 -19.54 29.18 -11.25
CA LEU A 459 -20.97 29.28 -11.05
C LEU A 459 -21.23 30.33 -9.98
N TRP A 460 -22.23 31.19 -10.18
CA TRP A 460 -22.69 32.11 -9.14
C TRP A 460 -23.96 31.56 -8.52
N GLY A 461 -24.03 31.55 -7.19
CA GLY A 461 -25.15 31.01 -6.46
C GLY A 461 -25.42 31.77 -5.17
N VAL A 462 -26.38 31.24 -4.44
CA VAL A 462 -26.77 31.74 -3.12
C VAL A 462 -27.07 30.56 -2.22
N ASP A 463 -27.09 30.75 -0.91
CA ASP A 463 -27.68 29.80 0.02
C ASP A 463 -28.67 30.49 0.95
N SER A 464 -29.62 29.74 1.49
CA SER A 464 -30.63 30.31 2.39
C SER A 464 -31.22 29.30 3.36
N CYS A 465 -31.47 29.79 4.58
CA CYS A 465 -32.30 29.08 5.55
C CYS A 465 -33.74 28.91 5.05
N LYS A 466 -34.34 29.98 4.50
CA LYS A 466 -35.69 29.98 3.93
C LYS A 466 -35.76 29.14 2.65
N ALA A 467 -36.94 28.57 2.39
CA ALA A 467 -37.21 27.91 1.12
C ALA A 467 -37.22 28.94 -0.03
N PHE A 468 -36.61 28.59 -1.17
CA PHE A 468 -36.51 29.54 -2.27
C PHE A 468 -37.84 29.72 -3.03
N THR A 469 -38.81 28.82 -2.83
CA THR A 469 -40.22 28.98 -3.25
C THR A 469 -41.03 29.87 -2.28
N GLY A 470 -40.38 30.53 -1.31
CA GLY A 470 -41.02 31.34 -0.30
C GLY A 470 -41.49 30.58 0.95
N ASP A 471 -41.89 31.34 1.97
CA ASP A 471 -42.41 30.86 3.26
C ASP A 471 -43.95 31.03 3.34
N PRO A 472 -44.62 30.60 4.43
CA PRO A 472 -46.07 30.76 4.62
C PRO A 472 -46.59 32.21 4.62
N THR A 473 -45.70 33.22 4.61
CA THR A 473 -46.05 34.65 4.56
C THR A 473 -46.15 35.20 3.11
N GLY A 474 -45.79 34.39 2.10
CA GLY A 474 -46.13 34.63 0.70
C GLY A 474 -45.10 35.40 -0.14
N GLN A 475 -43.87 35.57 0.33
CA GLN A 475 -42.81 36.19 -0.47
C GLN A 475 -41.91 35.14 -1.15
N GLU A 476 -42.07 34.98 -2.46
CA GLU A 476 -41.23 34.12 -3.32
C GLU A 476 -39.77 34.62 -3.39
N LEU A 477 -38.85 33.86 -2.79
CA LEU A 477 -37.45 34.28 -2.61
C LEU A 477 -36.64 34.16 -3.91
N PHE A 478 -36.87 33.12 -4.71
CA PHE A 478 -36.20 32.93 -6.00
C PHE A 478 -36.45 34.11 -6.95
N ALA A 479 -37.70 34.57 -7.04
CA ALA A 479 -38.05 35.71 -7.89
C ALA A 479 -37.39 37.02 -7.40
N ALA A 480 -37.27 37.20 -6.08
CA ALA A 480 -36.58 38.35 -5.51
C ALA A 480 -35.07 38.32 -5.83
N VAL A 481 -34.41 37.18 -5.61
CA VAL A 481 -32.99 37.00 -5.95
C VAL A 481 -32.75 37.23 -7.44
N ALA A 482 -33.51 36.56 -8.31
CA ALA A 482 -33.36 36.69 -9.76
C ALA A 482 -33.50 38.13 -10.25
N LYS A 483 -34.39 38.92 -9.64
CA LYS A 483 -34.66 40.31 -10.02
C LYS A 483 -33.59 41.29 -9.53
N HIS A 484 -33.05 41.08 -8.33
CA HIS A 484 -32.27 42.08 -7.63
C HIS A 484 -30.78 41.74 -7.48
N LEU A 485 -30.44 40.46 -7.48
CA LEU A 485 -29.07 39.94 -7.38
C LEU A 485 -28.66 39.19 -8.66
N GLY A 486 -29.61 38.67 -9.43
CA GLY A 486 -29.35 37.88 -10.63
C GLY A 486 -29.80 36.44 -10.48
N THR A 487 -29.97 35.74 -11.60
CA THR A 487 -30.47 34.35 -11.60
C THR A 487 -29.37 33.40 -11.11
N PRO A 488 -29.56 32.67 -10.00
CA PRO A 488 -28.55 31.76 -9.48
C PRO A 488 -28.36 30.53 -10.38
N ASP A 489 -27.11 30.12 -10.57
CA ASP A 489 -26.74 28.86 -11.23
C ASP A 489 -26.89 27.66 -10.26
N PHE A 490 -26.77 27.92 -8.95
CA PHE A 490 -27.04 26.96 -7.90
C PHE A 490 -27.59 27.62 -6.62
N TRP A 491 -28.23 26.81 -5.77
CA TRP A 491 -28.76 27.23 -4.48
C TRP A 491 -28.41 26.25 -3.34
N GLY A 492 -27.79 26.72 -2.26
CA GLY A 492 -27.54 25.95 -1.04
C GLY A 492 -28.78 25.79 -0.16
N ARG A 493 -29.18 24.54 0.12
CA ARG A 493 -30.43 24.23 0.85
C ARG A 493 -30.28 23.05 1.80
N TYR A 494 -31.02 23.10 2.91
CA TYR A 494 -30.91 22.12 3.99
C TYR A 494 -31.67 20.82 3.69
N LEU A 495 -31.07 19.67 4.02
CA LEU A 495 -31.64 18.33 3.77
C LEU A 495 -32.83 18.00 4.69
N THR A 496 -32.88 18.60 5.87
CA THR A 496 -33.77 18.23 6.97
C THR A 496 -34.45 19.47 7.55
N ASN A 497 -35.58 19.26 8.24
CA ASN A 497 -36.29 20.34 8.92
C ASN A 497 -35.67 20.60 10.29
N THR A 498 -34.92 21.70 10.41
CA THR A 498 -34.34 22.18 11.66
C THR A 498 -34.94 23.54 12.03
N VAL A 499 -34.12 24.52 12.42
CA VAL A 499 -34.50 25.94 12.39
C VAL A 499 -34.73 26.41 10.95
N CYS A 500 -34.10 25.75 9.98
CA CYS A 500 -34.31 25.97 8.56
C CYS A 500 -35.21 24.88 7.97
N PRO A 501 -36.20 25.23 7.13
CA PRO A 501 -36.98 24.23 6.40
C PRO A 501 -36.08 23.40 5.48
N GLY A 502 -36.32 22.10 5.44
CA GLY A 502 -35.66 21.18 4.53
C GLY A 502 -36.17 21.30 3.09
N ILE A 503 -35.40 20.81 2.13
CA ILE A 503 -35.73 20.82 0.70
C ILE A 503 -37.11 20.18 0.46
N SER A 504 -38.00 20.94 -0.19
CA SER A 504 -39.34 20.47 -0.54
C SER A 504 -39.45 20.02 -2.00
N GLY A 505 -40.48 19.23 -2.33
CA GLY A 505 -40.77 18.84 -3.71
C GLY A 505 -41.06 20.04 -4.65
N ASN A 506 -41.57 21.15 -4.11
CA ASN A 506 -41.78 22.39 -4.87
C ASN A 506 -40.44 23.06 -5.23
N GLU A 507 -39.48 23.05 -4.30
CA GLU A 507 -38.14 23.54 -4.55
C GLU A 507 -37.44 22.70 -5.63
N VAL A 508 -37.54 21.38 -5.53
CA VAL A 508 -37.00 20.45 -6.54
C VAL A 508 -37.61 20.73 -7.92
N ALA A 509 -38.93 20.89 -8.01
CA ALA A 509 -39.61 21.17 -9.28
C ALA A 509 -39.21 22.55 -9.87
N LEU A 510 -39.01 23.56 -9.02
CA LEU A 510 -38.59 24.88 -9.47
C LEU A 510 -37.12 24.86 -9.93
N ALA A 511 -36.23 24.17 -9.21
CA ALA A 511 -34.83 24.00 -9.61
C ALA A 511 -34.71 23.29 -10.97
N ALA A 512 -35.47 22.22 -11.18
CA ALA A 512 -35.53 21.49 -12.45
C ALA A 512 -36.00 22.40 -13.60
N ARG A 513 -37.03 23.22 -13.37
CA ARG A 513 -37.57 24.16 -14.36
C ARG A 513 -36.53 25.21 -14.82
N TYR A 514 -35.64 25.64 -13.95
CA TYR A 514 -34.63 26.66 -14.24
C TYR A 514 -33.23 26.09 -14.50
N HIS A 515 -33.07 24.76 -14.55
CA HIS A 515 -31.77 24.09 -14.64
C HIS A 515 -30.76 24.58 -13.58
N MET A 516 -31.27 24.83 -12.37
CA MET A 516 -30.49 25.33 -11.24
C MET A 516 -30.00 24.16 -10.38
N GLY A 517 -28.72 24.17 -10.03
CA GLY A 517 -28.15 23.17 -9.12
C GLY A 517 -28.62 23.38 -7.68
N ILE A 518 -28.72 22.30 -6.91
CA ILE A 518 -28.94 22.33 -5.46
C ILE A 518 -27.65 21.84 -4.79
N LEU A 519 -27.13 22.63 -3.84
CA LEU A 519 -26.06 22.23 -2.91
C LEU A 519 -26.73 21.76 -1.61
N PRO A 520 -26.83 20.45 -1.34
CA PRO A 520 -27.55 19.95 -0.17
C PRO A 520 -26.69 20.05 1.10
N ILE A 521 -27.26 20.64 2.15
CA ILE A 521 -26.58 20.96 3.41
C ILE A 521 -27.20 20.12 4.54
N TYR A 522 -26.37 19.42 5.31
CA TYR A 522 -26.78 18.74 6.52
C TYR A 522 -26.48 19.61 7.74
N ASN A 523 -27.52 20.02 8.46
CA ASN A 523 -27.40 20.80 9.69
C ASN A 523 -28.21 20.25 10.89
N ASP A 524 -28.80 19.06 10.76
CA ASP A 524 -29.54 18.40 11.85
C ASP A 524 -28.60 17.61 12.75
N TYR A 525 -27.63 18.31 13.33
CA TYR A 525 -26.61 17.76 14.18
C TYR A 525 -26.50 18.50 15.51
N ASN A 526 -25.95 17.84 16.53
CA ASN A 526 -25.58 18.52 17.75
C ASN A 526 -24.27 19.27 17.50
N CYS A 527 -24.35 20.57 17.33
CA CYS A 527 -23.19 21.37 16.98
C CYS A 527 -22.16 21.58 18.11
N SER A 528 -22.44 21.02 19.30
CA SER A 528 -21.44 20.82 20.36
C SER A 528 -20.71 19.46 20.26
N ALA A 529 -21.08 18.61 19.32
CA ALA A 529 -20.57 17.27 19.12
C ALA A 529 -20.08 17.08 17.67
N VAL A 530 -19.14 17.91 17.24
CA VAL A 530 -18.46 17.77 15.94
C VAL A 530 -17.05 17.20 16.08
N ALA A 531 -16.88 16.23 16.99
CA ALA A 531 -15.62 15.57 17.31
C ALA A 531 -15.74 14.05 17.22
N TYR A 532 -14.62 13.37 17.00
CA TYR A 532 -14.47 11.92 16.94
C TYR A 532 -15.07 11.24 15.69
N TYR A 533 -14.43 10.14 15.29
CA TYR A 533 -14.81 9.32 14.13
C TYR A 533 -16.25 8.80 14.18
N GLY A 534 -16.67 8.23 15.33
CA GLY A 534 -18.01 7.67 15.48
C GLY A 534 -19.12 8.69 15.24
N THR A 535 -18.92 9.92 15.70
CA THR A 535 -19.89 11.01 15.54
C THR A 535 -19.97 11.48 14.09
N GLY A 536 -18.83 11.70 13.43
CA GLY A 536 -18.81 12.06 12.00
C GLY A 536 -19.49 11.01 11.13
N ARG A 537 -19.26 9.72 11.42
CA ARG A 537 -19.89 8.60 10.72
C ARG A 537 -21.40 8.53 10.95
N GLN A 538 -21.85 8.80 12.18
CA GLN A 538 -23.27 8.85 12.51
C GLN A 538 -23.98 9.96 11.70
N TYR A 539 -23.44 11.19 11.72
CA TYR A 539 -24.05 12.31 10.99
C TYR A 539 -24.05 12.09 9.47
N ALA A 540 -22.99 11.46 8.94
CA ALA A 540 -22.98 11.05 7.54
C ALA A 540 -24.13 10.07 7.20
N ALA A 541 -24.40 9.09 8.07
CA ALA A 541 -25.49 8.14 7.85
C ALA A 541 -26.86 8.83 7.86
N GLU A 542 -27.07 9.78 8.76
CA GLU A 542 -28.30 10.57 8.86
C GLU A 542 -28.50 11.47 7.62
N ALA A 543 -27.43 12.14 7.16
CA ALA A 543 -27.42 12.95 5.95
C ALA A 543 -27.72 12.11 4.69
N VAL A 544 -27.08 10.95 4.56
CA VAL A 544 -27.33 10.00 3.46
C VAL A 544 -28.78 9.53 3.46
N ALA A 545 -29.34 9.19 4.62
CA ALA A 545 -30.75 8.80 4.74
C ALA A 545 -31.70 9.95 4.37
N ALA A 546 -31.37 11.21 4.69
CA ALA A 546 -32.13 12.37 4.26
C ALA A 546 -32.08 12.58 2.74
N ALA A 547 -30.89 12.51 2.15
CA ALA A 547 -30.68 12.65 0.72
C ALA A 547 -31.45 11.59 -0.09
N GLN A 548 -31.40 10.33 0.36
CA GLN A 548 -32.11 9.22 -0.29
C GLN A 548 -33.64 9.40 -0.24
N ARG A 549 -34.19 9.93 0.88
CA ARG A 549 -35.64 10.15 1.04
C ARG A 549 -36.21 11.16 0.03
N ILE A 550 -35.42 12.14 -0.37
CA ILE A 550 -35.83 13.17 -1.36
C ILE A 550 -35.31 12.88 -2.77
N GLY A 551 -34.69 11.70 -2.98
CA GLY A 551 -34.31 11.22 -4.31
C GLY A 551 -33.01 11.80 -4.87
N ILE A 552 -32.09 12.31 -4.04
CA ILE A 552 -30.78 12.76 -4.52
C ILE A 552 -30.00 11.53 -5.03
N PRO A 553 -29.58 11.50 -6.31
CA PRO A 553 -28.83 10.38 -6.86
C PRO A 553 -27.44 10.28 -6.25
N ARG A 554 -26.84 9.08 -6.31
CA ARG A 554 -25.42 8.88 -6.00
C ARG A 554 -24.53 9.71 -6.93
N GLY A 555 -23.32 10.02 -6.48
CA GLY A 555 -22.36 10.88 -7.16
C GLY A 555 -22.61 12.37 -6.95
N ARG A 556 -23.55 12.75 -6.08
CA ARG A 556 -23.85 14.15 -5.73
C ARG A 556 -23.25 14.52 -4.38
N VAL A 557 -22.99 15.81 -4.20
CA VAL A 557 -22.42 16.35 -2.98
C VAL A 557 -23.40 16.31 -1.82
N LEU A 558 -22.89 16.09 -0.61
CA LEU A 558 -23.56 16.35 0.67
C LEU A 558 -22.62 17.18 1.53
N ALA A 559 -23.02 18.41 1.88
CA ALA A 559 -22.23 19.30 2.72
C ALA A 559 -22.56 19.12 4.19
N ILE A 560 -21.55 18.91 5.04
CA ILE A 560 -21.70 19.12 6.48
C ILE A 560 -21.46 20.59 6.80
N ASP A 561 -22.42 21.20 7.49
CA ASP A 561 -22.35 22.56 7.98
C ASP A 561 -21.48 22.61 9.25
N ILE A 562 -20.23 23.08 9.19
CA ILE A 562 -19.37 23.23 10.38
C ILE A 562 -19.23 24.73 10.67
N GLU A 563 -20.19 25.25 11.42
CA GLU A 563 -20.30 26.67 11.77
C GLU A 563 -19.08 27.20 12.55
N PRO A 564 -18.76 28.51 12.46
CA PRO A 564 -17.73 29.13 13.29
C PRO A 564 -18.05 29.01 14.79
N PRO A 565 -17.03 29.05 15.68
CA PRO A 565 -17.26 29.00 17.12
C PRO A 565 -18.07 30.21 17.60
N GLY A 566 -19.17 29.96 18.33
CA GLY A 566 -20.07 31.00 18.84
C GLY A 566 -20.73 30.65 20.17
N GLY A 567 -21.41 31.63 20.78
CA GLY A 567 -22.06 31.45 22.09
C GLY A 567 -23.28 30.53 22.09
N ALA A 568 -23.95 30.39 20.94
CA ALA A 568 -25.07 29.46 20.75
C ALA A 568 -24.62 28.06 20.32
N CYS A 569 -23.44 27.97 19.72
CA CYS A 569 -22.91 26.77 19.09
C CYS A 569 -21.37 26.82 19.11
N PRO A 570 -20.66 25.93 19.83
CA PRO A 570 -19.19 25.94 19.80
C PRO A 570 -18.65 25.54 18.42
N GLY A 571 -19.47 24.91 17.57
CA GLY A 571 -19.20 24.69 16.14
C GLY A 571 -17.82 24.08 15.90
N ALA A 572 -17.07 24.68 14.99
CA ALA A 572 -15.68 24.31 14.67
C ALA A 572 -14.73 24.30 15.88
N GLY A 573 -15.07 24.90 17.02
CA GLY A 573 -14.22 24.95 18.21
C GLY A 573 -13.87 23.58 18.80
N ALA A 574 -14.62 22.53 18.47
CA ALA A 574 -14.37 21.15 18.90
C ALA A 574 -14.03 20.19 17.74
N VAL A 575 -13.91 20.68 16.51
CA VAL A 575 -13.69 19.80 15.35
C VAL A 575 -12.31 19.16 15.40
N ASP A 576 -12.25 17.84 15.14
CA ASP A 576 -11.02 17.06 15.10
C ASP A 576 -10.90 16.24 13.81
N SER A 577 -9.73 15.67 13.57
CA SER A 577 -9.47 14.87 12.36
C SER A 577 -10.33 13.60 12.30
N GLY A 578 -10.70 13.05 13.46
CA GLY A 578 -11.58 11.88 13.54
C GLY A 578 -12.96 12.19 12.97
N PHE A 579 -13.55 13.33 13.32
CA PHE A 579 -14.84 13.75 12.77
C PHE A 579 -14.79 13.92 11.24
N ILE A 580 -13.72 14.56 10.73
CA ILE A 580 -13.50 14.70 9.28
C ILE A 580 -13.47 13.33 8.60
N GLU A 581 -12.67 12.40 9.13
CA GLU A 581 -12.56 11.03 8.62
C GLU A 581 -13.90 10.28 8.67
N GLY A 582 -14.63 10.36 9.79
CA GLY A 582 -15.93 9.71 9.96
C GLY A 582 -16.98 10.19 8.95
N TRP A 583 -17.04 11.51 8.70
CA TRP A 583 -17.91 12.07 7.67
C TRP A 583 -17.52 11.59 6.27
N TYR A 584 -16.22 11.64 5.96
CA TYR A 584 -15.68 11.18 4.69
C TYR A 584 -16.10 9.74 4.40
N ASP A 585 -15.84 8.83 5.34
CA ASP A 585 -16.18 7.42 5.22
C ASP A 585 -17.66 7.20 5.00
N GLY A 586 -18.51 7.78 5.86
CA GLY A 586 -19.94 7.52 5.80
C GLY A 586 -20.60 8.02 4.50
N VAL A 587 -20.20 9.20 4.02
CA VAL A 587 -20.73 9.79 2.78
C VAL A 587 -20.15 9.09 1.55
N ASN A 588 -18.83 8.89 1.49
CA ASN A 588 -18.15 8.30 0.34
C ASN A 588 -18.52 6.82 0.14
N GLN A 589 -18.58 6.01 1.22
CA GLN A 589 -18.98 4.60 1.14
C GLN A 589 -20.44 4.44 0.69
N SER A 590 -21.29 5.45 0.93
CA SER A 590 -22.68 5.49 0.47
C SER A 590 -22.84 5.92 -1.00
N GLY A 591 -21.72 6.28 -1.66
CA GLY A 591 -21.68 6.71 -3.05
C GLY A 591 -22.01 8.19 -3.27
N TYR A 592 -21.91 9.04 -2.24
CA TYR A 592 -22.05 10.50 -2.36
C TYR A 592 -20.67 11.18 -2.22
N VAL A 593 -20.59 12.46 -2.57
CA VAL A 593 -19.34 13.24 -2.47
C VAL A 593 -19.34 14.07 -1.18
N PRO A 594 -18.40 13.84 -0.24
CA PRO A 594 -18.30 14.62 1.00
C PRO A 594 -17.91 16.08 0.71
N VAL A 595 -18.71 17.04 1.19
CA VAL A 595 -18.36 18.47 1.24
C VAL A 595 -18.26 18.92 2.69
N TYR A 596 -17.30 19.77 2.99
CA TYR A 596 -17.17 20.43 4.31
C TYR A 596 -17.31 21.93 4.14
N TYR A 597 -18.37 22.49 4.75
CA TYR A 597 -18.48 23.92 4.94
C TYR A 597 -17.69 24.32 6.19
N GLY A 598 -16.72 25.23 6.06
CA GLY A 598 -15.84 25.55 7.19
C GLY A 598 -14.90 26.75 6.99
N ASN A 599 -14.20 27.14 8.06
CA ASN A 599 -13.26 28.25 8.03
C ASN A 599 -11.99 27.86 7.28
N GLY A 600 -11.89 28.25 6.01
CA GLY A 600 -10.74 27.95 5.16
C GLY A 600 -9.48 28.73 5.51
N THR A 601 -9.51 29.62 6.52
CA THR A 601 -8.32 30.36 6.94
C THR A 601 -7.27 29.40 7.50
N ARG A 602 -6.05 29.43 6.97
CA ARG A 602 -4.92 28.67 7.53
C ARG A 602 -4.78 28.94 9.03
N GLY A 603 -4.71 27.86 9.81
CA GLY A 603 -4.56 27.92 11.27
C GLY A 603 -5.87 28.07 12.04
N SER A 604 -7.03 28.11 11.36
CA SER A 604 -8.33 27.94 12.02
C SER A 604 -8.47 26.53 12.62
N GLU A 605 -9.45 26.35 13.50
CA GLU A 605 -9.77 25.07 14.12
C GLU A 605 -10.13 24.01 13.06
N PHE A 606 -10.99 24.39 12.10
CA PHE A 606 -11.33 23.56 10.96
C PHE A 606 -10.11 23.21 10.11
N ALA A 607 -9.26 24.19 9.77
CA ALA A 607 -8.06 23.95 8.97
C ALA A 607 -7.08 23.00 9.68
N GLY A 608 -6.96 23.11 11.01
CA GLY A 608 -6.16 22.18 11.83
C GLY A 608 -6.67 20.74 11.76
N ALA A 609 -7.97 20.54 11.98
CA ALA A 609 -8.61 19.22 11.90
C ALA A 609 -8.52 18.61 10.49
N TRP A 610 -8.81 19.41 9.47
CA TRP A 610 -8.71 19.02 8.06
C TRP A 610 -7.29 18.59 7.69
N CYS A 611 -6.29 19.42 7.99
CA CYS A 611 -4.91 19.10 7.64
C CYS A 611 -4.36 17.90 8.43
N ALA A 612 -4.78 17.70 9.67
CA ALA A 612 -4.45 16.49 10.42
C ALA A 612 -5.06 15.24 9.79
N ALA A 613 -6.33 15.29 9.35
CA ALA A 613 -6.98 14.18 8.66
C ALA A 613 -6.31 13.86 7.32
N VAL A 614 -6.02 14.87 6.49
CA VAL A 614 -5.35 14.70 5.19
C VAL A 614 -3.92 14.19 5.34
N ALA A 615 -3.20 14.61 6.37
CA ALA A 615 -1.85 14.09 6.64
C ALA A 615 -1.86 12.61 7.01
N ALA A 616 -2.88 12.15 7.74
CA ALA A 616 -3.07 10.74 8.07
C ALA A 616 -3.61 9.92 6.88
N LEU A 617 -4.53 10.50 6.12
CA LEU A 617 -5.30 9.85 5.06
C LEU A 617 -5.39 10.77 3.82
N PRO A 618 -4.38 10.73 2.92
CA PRO A 618 -4.33 11.62 1.76
C PRO A 618 -5.50 11.51 0.79
N ASN A 619 -6.20 10.36 0.77
CA ASN A 619 -7.39 10.14 -0.04
C ASN A 619 -8.56 11.09 0.34
N ILE A 620 -8.64 11.56 1.59
CA ILE A 620 -9.64 12.54 2.02
C ILE A 620 -9.55 13.82 1.18
N ALA A 621 -8.33 14.28 0.86
CA ALA A 621 -8.13 15.49 0.07
C ALA A 621 -8.60 15.32 -1.39
N THR A 622 -8.44 14.13 -1.97
CA THR A 622 -8.84 13.84 -3.35
C THR A 622 -10.30 13.44 -3.49
N GLY A 623 -10.89 12.87 -2.44
CA GLY A 623 -12.26 12.36 -2.43
C GLY A 623 -13.29 13.32 -1.85
N SER A 624 -12.89 14.48 -1.32
CA SER A 624 -13.80 15.48 -0.73
C SER A 624 -13.65 16.85 -1.37
N SER A 625 -14.64 17.71 -1.10
CA SER A 625 -14.67 19.10 -1.54
C SER A 625 -14.81 20.05 -0.34
N LEU A 626 -14.26 21.25 -0.46
CA LEU A 626 -14.27 22.28 0.56
C LEU A 626 -15.12 23.46 0.10
N TRP A 627 -15.97 23.94 1.00
CA TRP A 627 -16.76 25.15 0.87
C TRP A 627 -16.33 26.12 1.96
N SER A 628 -15.60 27.17 1.61
CA SER A 628 -15.14 28.12 2.62
C SER A 628 -16.13 29.26 2.83
N PHE A 629 -16.33 29.68 4.07
CA PHE A 629 -16.97 30.96 4.39
C PHE A 629 -15.96 32.12 4.56
N GLN A 630 -14.69 31.91 4.21
CA GLN A 630 -13.65 32.95 4.28
C GLN A 630 -12.91 33.11 2.94
N PRO A 631 -12.53 34.34 2.57
CA PRO A 631 -12.84 35.59 3.28
C PRO A 631 -14.34 35.94 3.15
N SER A 632 -14.95 36.36 4.25
CA SER A 632 -16.30 36.96 4.21
C SER A 632 -16.16 38.44 3.91
N LEU A 633 -16.71 38.87 2.77
CA LEU A 633 -16.57 40.21 2.23
C LEU A 633 -17.70 41.12 2.74
N SER A 634 -17.36 42.39 2.92
CA SER A 634 -18.35 43.46 3.12
C SER A 634 -18.52 44.22 1.82
N GLY A 635 -19.77 44.34 1.34
CA GLY A 635 -20.06 45.00 0.07
C GLY A 635 -21.47 44.73 -0.42
N ARG A 636 -21.86 45.41 -1.50
CA ARG A 636 -23.07 45.10 -2.26
C ARG A 636 -22.64 44.39 -3.54
N PHE A 637 -22.94 43.10 -3.62
CA PHE A 637 -22.64 42.25 -4.75
C PHE A 637 -23.93 41.71 -5.38
N ASP A 638 -23.85 41.45 -6.67
CA ASP A 638 -24.82 40.74 -7.49
C ASP A 638 -24.05 39.80 -8.44
N LYS A 639 -24.75 39.01 -9.26
CA LYS A 639 -24.15 38.04 -10.19
C LYS A 639 -23.16 38.65 -11.18
N ASP A 640 -23.32 39.91 -11.54
CA ASP A 640 -22.47 40.58 -12.53
C ASP A 640 -21.29 41.31 -11.89
N THR A 641 -21.39 41.62 -10.60
CA THR A 641 -20.37 42.29 -9.79
C THR A 641 -19.70 41.37 -8.77
N ALA A 642 -20.01 40.07 -8.80
CA ALA A 642 -19.41 39.04 -7.95
C ALA A 642 -17.87 39.16 -7.93
N PRO A 643 -17.22 38.88 -6.79
CA PRO A 643 -15.77 38.96 -6.69
C PRO A 643 -15.10 37.96 -7.65
N GLY A 644 -13.80 38.07 -7.86
CA GLY A 644 -13.05 36.97 -8.46
C GLY A 644 -12.92 35.82 -7.46
N TYR A 645 -13.18 34.58 -7.89
CA TYR A 645 -13.09 33.38 -7.06
C TYR A 645 -11.76 33.27 -6.31
N SER A 646 -11.80 33.47 -4.99
CA SER A 646 -10.61 33.50 -4.14
C SER A 646 -10.90 33.09 -2.68
N PRO A 647 -11.50 31.91 -2.42
CA PRO A 647 -11.66 31.42 -1.06
C PRO A 647 -10.31 31.20 -0.37
N TYR A 648 -10.29 31.33 0.95
CA TYR A 648 -9.15 30.93 1.76
C TYR A 648 -9.01 29.40 1.78
N ASN A 649 -7.76 28.94 1.76
CA ASN A 649 -7.37 27.53 1.78
C ASN A 649 -6.76 27.17 3.15
N PRO A 650 -7.12 26.01 3.74
CA PRO A 650 -6.63 25.56 5.05
C PRO A 650 -5.10 25.47 5.18
N GLY A 651 -4.36 25.46 4.07
CA GLY A 651 -2.89 25.49 4.05
C GLY A 651 -2.23 24.13 3.81
N CYS A 652 -3.03 23.12 3.45
CA CYS A 652 -2.60 21.77 3.05
C CYS A 652 -3.42 21.33 1.81
N ALA A 653 -3.28 20.07 1.37
CA ALA A 653 -4.04 19.56 0.24
C ALA A 653 -5.55 19.57 0.52
N GLY A 654 -6.35 19.96 -0.47
CA GLY A 654 -7.81 19.98 -0.42
C GLY A 654 -8.40 20.63 -1.66
N SER A 655 -9.58 20.18 -2.06
CA SER A 655 -10.28 20.66 -3.25
C SER A 655 -11.22 21.83 -2.88
N MET A 656 -10.74 23.07 -2.99
CA MET A 656 -11.59 24.27 -2.82
C MET A 656 -12.56 24.38 -3.99
N GLN A 657 -13.84 24.09 -3.75
CA GLN A 657 -14.86 23.98 -4.80
C GLN A 657 -16.02 24.95 -4.61
N ALA A 658 -16.19 25.53 -3.41
CA ALA A 658 -17.19 26.56 -3.16
C ALA A 658 -16.66 27.63 -2.19
N TRP A 659 -17.25 28.83 -2.27
CA TRP A 659 -16.93 29.98 -1.45
C TRP A 659 -18.19 30.77 -1.14
N GLN A 660 -18.58 30.83 0.12
CA GLN A 660 -19.53 31.81 0.61
C GLN A 660 -18.79 33.11 0.90
N TYR A 661 -18.95 34.08 0.01
CA TYR A 661 -18.19 35.34 0.06
C TYR A 661 -18.98 36.47 0.70
N VAL A 662 -20.30 36.35 0.84
CA VAL A 662 -21.13 37.31 1.59
C VAL A 662 -22.05 36.54 2.53
N LEU A 663 -21.96 36.87 3.82
CA LEU A 663 -22.99 36.56 4.80
C LEU A 663 -24.00 37.72 4.85
N SER A 664 -25.27 37.44 4.64
CA SER A 664 -26.34 38.42 4.77
C SER A 664 -26.67 38.67 6.22
N ALA A 665 -26.77 39.95 6.60
CA ALA A 665 -27.24 40.36 7.92
C ALA A 665 -28.78 40.45 7.99
N GLY A 666 -29.52 39.72 7.15
CA GLY A 666 -30.98 39.80 7.07
C GLY A 666 -31.48 41.03 6.30
N ASN A 667 -30.84 41.37 5.18
CA ASN A 667 -31.24 42.46 4.29
C ASN A 667 -32.62 42.20 3.63
N SER A 668 -33.10 43.10 2.76
CA SER A 668 -34.40 42.94 2.06
C SER A 668 -34.53 41.65 1.22
N ILE A 669 -33.41 40.97 0.92
CA ILE A 669 -33.35 39.63 0.34
C ILE A 669 -32.42 38.82 1.23
N ASP A 670 -32.99 37.84 1.91
CA ASP A 670 -32.36 37.10 3.00
C ASP A 670 -31.68 35.83 2.46
N VAL A 671 -30.57 36.02 1.76
CA VAL A 671 -29.72 34.97 1.18
C VAL A 671 -28.25 35.32 1.34
N ASP A 672 -27.42 34.31 1.56
CA ASP A 672 -25.96 34.41 1.47
C ASP A 672 -25.54 34.28 0.00
N GLN A 673 -24.38 34.81 -0.38
CA GLN A 673 -23.90 34.76 -1.77
C GLN A 673 -22.67 33.88 -1.90
N ASP A 674 -22.69 33.03 -2.91
CA ASP A 674 -21.68 32.01 -3.14
C ASP A 674 -21.13 32.03 -4.57
N GLU A 675 -19.91 31.54 -4.69
CA GLU A 675 -19.35 31.07 -5.94
C GLU A 675 -18.96 29.60 -5.80
N ALA A 676 -19.15 28.81 -6.85
CA ALA A 676 -18.69 27.43 -6.90
C ALA A 676 -18.00 27.13 -8.23
N LEU A 677 -17.10 26.15 -8.22
CA LEU A 677 -16.58 25.57 -9.45
C LEU A 677 -17.63 24.62 -10.03
N SER A 678 -17.80 24.63 -11.35
CA SER A 678 -18.71 23.71 -12.05
C SER A 678 -18.35 22.23 -11.91
N SER A 679 -17.15 21.93 -11.41
CA SER A 679 -16.72 20.57 -11.03
C SER A 679 -17.31 20.09 -9.70
N LEU A 680 -17.91 20.98 -8.89
CA LEU A 680 -18.66 20.60 -7.71
C LEU A 680 -19.89 19.81 -8.15
N ALA A 681 -20.05 18.58 -7.64
CA ALA A 681 -21.09 17.66 -8.09
C ALA A 681 -22.48 17.98 -7.52
N LEU A 682 -22.97 19.19 -7.80
CA LEU A 682 -24.29 19.71 -7.45
C LEU A 682 -25.41 18.78 -7.95
N TRP A 683 -26.56 18.82 -7.26
CA TRP A 683 -27.76 18.09 -7.66
C TRP A 683 -28.60 18.92 -8.63
N TYR A 684 -28.71 18.48 -9.88
CA TYR A 684 -29.61 19.05 -10.88
C TYR A 684 -30.82 18.11 -11.04
N PRO A 685 -31.97 18.39 -10.42
CA PRO A 685 -33.15 17.53 -10.43
C PRO A 685 -33.92 17.48 -11.75
#